data_AF-A0A9X3NLM4-F1
#
_entry.id   AF-A0A9X3NLM4-F1
#
_cell.length_a   1.000
_cell.length_b   1.000
_cell.length_c   1.000
_cell.angle_alpha   90.00
_cell.angle_beta   90.00
_cell.angle_gamma   90.00
#
_symmetry.space_group_name_H-M   'P 1'
#
loop_
_entity.id
_entity.type
_entity.pdbx_description
1 polymer ?
#
loop_
_entity_poly.entity_id
_entity_poly.type
_entity_poly.pdbx_seq_one_letter_code
_entity_poly.pdbx_strand_id
1 'polypeptide(L)'
;MDDQAMITRDLALRVCGNATEFDASWIEADSKTVVPFTAPRDTALIERVVAAGRALGVERLLVCRTRAEYAYEPVTEVAADSRSVVHVIRSWGSEPTDVLVAVEDLSAAVIVTATTLTVAAGPEDFLRPLVGADIEAARTAFAEEARETRDPELLRAAQQYNCLETGARHARAPRGPGPDLAERLTVRAAARRESGAAGPLRTLRGAWAWAMLAVLLAAPFFVPGTAAAVPVAAGALWLLAQLAWLSRSRTVAFATLVRVLLLGALLVWPVALVENAASAALGVETWVSATYIAVAVEEAAKLLPLLLLRIPARRRFRRMAAVDYLLLAAASGAGFQLAETLLRALPQGPWGGVVPLPAPALLAFLPGGVVMPHAGVEFAGHAVLTGLIGAGIGLAVVGRRRHGLWLWLVPFAAVWLAVLDHMVFNAAVAEVELGAPLELHPATAVFYGLTGSGGAARWLLAALLLWCVLLDYRMARAAADVTPPLPGEPPLGGLRRRAYGRAIRLGVRVPGDIAPVFRWAALVWARLPLRLALTASAVLHEAAVQLVAARRGLGELGTAWRFLRERRAYAMGAARSGDRPWRRFPPREELRSVAQRLEESLLGGAAAVAAAAAVVVAAAVVGAGWPPAGPESALGPGRAAAGYAAEAVRHADGWQDRAAEAAGALPPTAPAYAAEAVSHGQGWYAALPPAQVPWVWAWCVALVSLLAVGWSVPHAYPRLRVFLREPGRMAGRVLGAFAPGQVPYAIAGLAGLLLPRGVDRLLRHR
;
A
#
# COMPACT_ATOMS: atom_id res chain seq x y z
N MET A 1 -6.93 -2.68 -51.48
CA MET A 1 -7.32 -1.31 -51.11
C MET A 1 -6.08 -0.50 -51.29
N ASP A 2 -6.06 0.37 -52.29
CA ASP A 2 -4.91 1.23 -52.58
C ASP A 2 -4.49 1.98 -51.32
N ASP A 3 -3.19 1.91 -50.99
CA ASP A 3 -2.55 2.69 -49.92
C ASP A 3 -2.66 4.18 -50.27
N GLN A 4 -3.83 4.78 -50.03
CA GLN A 4 -3.95 6.23 -50.05
C GLN A 4 -3.01 6.76 -48.98
N ALA A 5 -1.92 7.40 -49.44
CA ALA A 5 -0.98 8.06 -48.57
C ALA A 5 -1.74 9.03 -47.67
N MET A 6 -1.61 8.86 -46.35
CA MET A 6 -2.25 9.73 -45.37
C MET A 6 -1.83 11.17 -45.66
N ILE A 7 -2.79 12.04 -45.93
CA ILE A 7 -2.53 13.45 -46.17
C ILE A 7 -2.39 14.21 -44.85
N THR A 8 -1.67 15.32 -44.89
CA THR A 8 -1.38 16.19 -43.74
C THR A 8 -2.66 16.61 -43.01
N ARG A 9 -3.72 16.91 -43.76
CA ARG A 9 -5.05 17.22 -43.20
C ARG A 9 -5.56 16.13 -42.28
N ASP A 10 -5.42 14.86 -42.66
CA ASP A 10 -5.97 13.74 -41.88
C ASP A 10 -5.23 13.55 -40.56
N LEU A 11 -3.90 13.69 -40.59
CA LEU A 11 -3.09 13.60 -39.37
C LEU A 11 -3.32 14.83 -38.47
N ALA A 12 -3.28 16.03 -39.04
CA ALA A 12 -3.47 17.27 -38.31
C ALA A 12 -4.85 17.33 -37.66
N LEU A 13 -5.93 16.96 -38.36
CA LEU A 13 -7.30 16.95 -37.78
C LEU A 13 -7.48 15.91 -36.66
N ARG A 14 -6.65 14.86 -36.61
CA ARG A 14 -6.72 13.83 -35.56
C ARG A 14 -5.97 14.22 -34.29
N VAL A 15 -5.01 15.13 -34.38
CA VAL A 15 -4.04 15.42 -33.31
C VAL A 15 -4.09 16.88 -32.87
N CYS A 16 -4.30 17.80 -33.80
CA CYS A 16 -4.17 19.25 -33.61
C CYS A 16 -5.53 19.94 -33.62
N GLY A 17 -5.71 20.90 -32.70
CA GLY A 17 -6.87 21.80 -32.70
C GLY A 17 -6.66 23.00 -33.63
N ASN A 18 -5.39 23.41 -33.79
CA ASN A 18 -4.94 24.41 -34.76
C ASN A 18 -3.45 24.18 -35.11
N ALA A 19 -2.81 25.10 -35.82
CA ALA A 19 -1.42 24.92 -36.28
C ALA A 19 -0.39 24.80 -35.13
N THR A 20 -0.66 25.38 -33.96
CA THR A 20 0.29 25.45 -32.84
C THR A 20 -0.20 24.73 -31.57
N GLU A 21 -1.42 24.18 -31.58
CA GLU A 21 -2.05 23.57 -30.42
C GLU A 21 -2.65 22.20 -30.71
N PHE A 22 -2.56 21.31 -29.71
CA PHE A 22 -3.17 20.00 -29.75
C PHE A 22 -4.69 20.08 -29.54
N ASP A 23 -5.40 19.14 -30.17
CA ASP A 23 -6.84 19.02 -30.00
C ASP A 23 -7.18 18.53 -28.59
N ALA A 24 -8.17 19.16 -27.96
CA ALA A 24 -8.57 18.83 -26.58
C ALA A 24 -9.10 17.39 -26.47
N SER A 25 -9.87 16.93 -27.46
CA SER A 25 -10.40 15.56 -27.46
C SER A 25 -9.30 14.52 -27.64
N TRP A 26 -8.27 14.83 -28.43
CA TRP A 26 -7.09 13.97 -28.57
C TRP A 26 -6.25 13.91 -27.29
N ILE A 27 -6.12 15.01 -26.55
CA ILE A 27 -5.44 15.04 -25.24
C ILE A 27 -6.23 14.21 -24.21
N GLU A 28 -7.55 14.40 -24.15
CA GLU A 28 -8.44 13.68 -23.25
C GLU A 28 -8.45 12.17 -23.56
N ALA A 29 -8.34 11.80 -24.84
CA ALA A 29 -8.18 10.43 -25.27
C ALA A 29 -6.89 9.82 -24.69
N ASP A 30 -7.04 8.79 -23.86
CA ASP A 30 -5.96 8.15 -23.09
C ASP A 30 -5.29 9.04 -22.00
N SER A 31 -5.87 10.21 -21.67
CA SER A 31 -5.38 11.13 -20.63
C SER A 31 -3.90 11.51 -20.81
N LYS A 32 -3.54 12.04 -21.98
CA LYS A 32 -2.15 12.39 -22.32
C LYS A 32 -1.66 13.55 -21.47
N THR A 33 -0.41 13.48 -21.05
CA THR A 33 0.26 14.60 -20.40
C THR A 33 0.79 15.54 -21.47
N VAL A 34 0.47 16.83 -21.37
CA VAL A 34 0.93 17.88 -22.30
C VAL A 34 1.90 18.82 -21.62
N VAL A 35 3.04 19.12 -22.24
CA VAL A 35 4.06 20.00 -21.69
C VAL A 35 4.48 20.99 -22.77
N PRO A 36 4.08 22.27 -22.65
CA PRO A 36 4.71 23.32 -23.42
C PRO A 36 6.09 23.66 -22.82
N PHE A 37 7.05 23.97 -23.67
CA PHE A 37 8.38 24.42 -23.30
C PHE A 37 8.96 25.30 -24.41
N THR A 38 9.94 26.13 -24.05
CA THR A 38 10.69 26.95 -25.00
C THR A 38 11.95 26.20 -25.44
N ALA A 39 12.25 26.25 -26.73
CA ALA A 39 13.47 25.68 -27.28
C ALA A 39 13.91 26.41 -28.55
N PRO A 40 15.23 26.60 -28.75
CA PRO A 40 15.73 27.05 -30.04
C PRO A 40 15.43 25.98 -31.11
N ARG A 41 15.08 26.43 -32.32
CA ARG A 41 14.78 25.54 -33.44
C ARG A 41 16.04 25.08 -34.15
N ASP A 42 16.77 24.18 -33.49
CA ASP A 42 18.03 23.64 -33.95
C ASP A 42 18.00 22.11 -34.08
N THR A 43 19.12 21.54 -34.51
CA THR A 43 19.29 20.07 -34.60
C THR A 43 19.18 19.42 -33.22
N ALA A 44 19.52 20.11 -32.13
CA ALA A 44 19.43 19.56 -30.78
C ALA A 44 17.98 19.36 -30.33
N LEU A 45 17.05 20.25 -30.72
CA LEU A 45 15.61 20.02 -30.52
C LEU A 45 15.15 18.76 -31.28
N ILE A 46 15.54 18.61 -32.54
CA ILE A 46 15.16 17.42 -33.34
C ILE A 46 15.77 16.14 -32.76
N GLU A 47 17.02 16.19 -32.28
CA GLU A 47 17.65 15.07 -31.57
C GLU A 47 16.88 14.67 -30.31
N ARG A 48 16.38 15.64 -29.54
CA ARG A 48 15.51 15.37 -28.39
C ARG A 48 14.17 14.75 -28.80
N VAL A 49 13.54 15.23 -29.87
CA VAL A 49 12.29 14.65 -30.42
C VAL A 49 12.50 13.20 -30.88
N VAL A 50 13.60 12.93 -31.56
CA VAL A 50 13.97 11.58 -31.97
C VAL A 50 14.30 10.68 -30.76
N ALA A 51 15.01 11.21 -29.77
CA ALA A 51 15.28 10.50 -28.52
C ALA A 51 13.98 10.13 -27.78
N ALA A 52 12.98 11.02 -27.79
CA ALA A 52 11.65 10.76 -27.26
C ALA A 52 10.94 9.60 -27.97
N GLY A 53 10.97 9.58 -29.31
CA GLY A 53 10.46 8.44 -30.09
C GLY A 53 11.19 7.13 -29.74
N ARG A 54 12.53 7.16 -29.69
CA ARG A 54 13.34 5.98 -29.33
C ARG A 54 13.07 5.50 -27.90
N ALA A 55 12.73 6.39 -26.96
CA ALA A 55 12.35 6.01 -25.60
C ALA A 55 11.07 5.15 -25.57
N LEU A 56 10.14 5.38 -26.50
CA LEU A 56 8.97 4.53 -26.74
C LEU A 56 9.27 3.28 -27.59
N GLY A 57 10.47 3.17 -28.14
CA GLY A 57 10.85 2.03 -28.97
C GLY A 57 10.14 2.02 -30.32
N VAL A 58 9.75 3.19 -30.82
CA VAL A 58 9.27 3.34 -32.19
C VAL A 58 10.47 3.39 -33.15
N GLU A 59 10.30 2.76 -34.30
CA GLU A 59 11.30 2.71 -35.37
C GLU A 59 11.05 3.80 -36.41
N ARG A 60 9.83 4.33 -36.46
CA ARG A 60 9.36 5.28 -37.47
C ARG A 60 8.54 6.39 -36.81
N LEU A 61 8.58 7.57 -37.41
CA LEU A 61 7.88 8.78 -36.99
C LEU A 61 7.11 9.35 -38.18
N LEU A 62 5.96 9.93 -37.89
CA LEU A 62 5.15 10.65 -38.86
C LEU A 62 5.49 12.13 -38.77
N VAL A 63 5.80 12.75 -39.90
CA VAL A 63 6.26 14.15 -39.98
C VAL A 63 5.44 14.90 -41.02
N CYS A 64 4.85 16.04 -40.64
CA CYS A 64 4.12 16.91 -41.56
C CYS A 64 4.14 18.39 -41.10
N ARG A 65 3.73 19.30 -41.97
CA ARG A 65 3.50 20.71 -41.64
C ARG A 65 2.08 20.86 -41.06
N THR A 66 1.84 21.80 -40.14
CA THR A 66 0.52 21.93 -39.49
C THR A 66 -0.37 23.04 -40.04
N ARG A 67 0.17 23.94 -40.89
CA ARG A 67 -0.60 25.05 -41.48
C ARG A 67 -1.56 24.56 -42.56
N ALA A 68 -2.71 25.24 -42.66
CA ALA A 68 -3.79 24.88 -43.57
C ALA A 68 -3.39 24.90 -45.06
N GLU A 69 -2.45 25.76 -45.44
CA GLU A 69 -1.90 25.83 -46.81
C GLU A 69 -1.19 24.54 -47.25
N TYR A 70 -0.73 23.71 -46.30
CA TYR A 70 -0.06 22.44 -46.56
C TYR A 70 -0.97 21.22 -46.34
N ALA A 71 -2.29 21.43 -46.19
CA ALA A 71 -3.23 20.38 -45.81
C ALA A 71 -3.26 19.18 -46.78
N TYR A 72 -2.97 19.39 -48.07
CA TYR A 72 -3.00 18.34 -49.09
C TYR A 72 -1.64 17.68 -49.35
N GLU A 73 -0.61 18.05 -48.60
CA GLU A 73 0.70 17.41 -48.71
C GLU A 73 0.68 16.03 -48.05
N PRO A 74 1.46 15.06 -48.56
CA PRO A 74 1.56 13.75 -47.93
C PRO A 74 2.24 13.84 -46.57
N VAL A 75 1.79 13.04 -45.60
CA VAL A 75 2.54 12.80 -44.37
C VAL A 75 3.77 11.97 -44.70
N THR A 76 4.94 12.44 -44.29
CA THR A 76 6.19 11.71 -44.51
C THR A 76 6.46 10.78 -43.33
N GLU A 77 6.48 9.49 -43.61
CA GLU A 77 6.98 8.49 -42.66
C GLU A 77 8.51 8.43 -42.76
N VAL A 78 9.20 8.70 -41.65
CA VAL A 78 10.66 8.69 -41.57
C VAL A 78 11.14 7.70 -40.52
N ALA A 79 12.36 7.17 -40.71
CA ALA A 79 13.03 6.45 -39.64
C ALA A 79 13.22 7.36 -38.41
N ALA A 80 13.16 6.78 -37.22
CA ALA A 80 13.37 7.48 -35.94
C ALA A 80 14.85 7.86 -35.73
N ASP A 81 15.39 8.68 -36.63
CA ASP A 81 16.72 9.26 -36.60
C ASP A 81 16.70 10.74 -37.03
N SER A 82 17.61 11.53 -36.45
CA SER A 82 17.63 12.98 -36.65
C SER A 82 17.95 13.36 -38.08
N ARG A 83 18.72 12.55 -38.82
CA ARG A 83 19.09 12.89 -40.21
C ARG A 83 17.88 12.82 -41.11
N SER A 84 17.06 11.78 -40.97
CA SER A 84 15.83 11.61 -41.73
C SER A 84 14.83 12.74 -41.45
N VAL A 85 14.59 13.08 -40.18
CA VAL A 85 13.69 14.18 -39.80
C VAL A 85 14.19 15.53 -40.31
N VAL A 86 15.49 15.84 -40.12
CA VAL A 86 16.10 17.09 -40.60
C VAL A 86 16.08 17.16 -42.13
N HIS A 87 16.29 16.04 -42.82
CA HIS A 87 16.25 16.00 -44.28
C HIS A 87 14.85 16.38 -44.81
N VAL A 88 13.79 15.85 -44.20
CA VAL A 88 12.41 16.21 -44.55
C VAL A 88 12.12 17.67 -44.25
N ILE A 89 12.54 18.18 -43.08
CA ILE A 89 12.30 19.59 -42.74
C ILE A 89 13.03 20.52 -43.72
N ARG A 90 14.27 20.17 -44.12
CA ARG A 90 15.06 20.97 -45.07
C ARG A 90 14.53 20.90 -46.49
N SER A 91 13.83 19.83 -46.89
CA SER A 91 13.26 19.73 -48.24
C SER A 91 12.07 20.67 -48.45
N TRP A 92 11.46 21.17 -47.36
CA TRP A 92 10.36 22.15 -47.41
C TRP A 92 10.80 23.59 -47.68
N GLY A 93 12.11 23.87 -47.70
CA GLY A 93 12.67 25.20 -47.96
C GLY A 93 13.27 25.88 -46.72
N SER A 94 13.66 27.15 -46.88
CA SER A 94 14.31 27.96 -45.84
C SER A 94 13.31 28.72 -44.95
N GLU A 95 12.04 28.80 -45.34
CA GLU A 95 11.03 29.52 -44.58
C GLU A 95 10.67 28.78 -43.28
N PRO A 96 10.65 29.48 -42.13
CA PRO A 96 10.17 28.92 -40.88
C PRO A 96 8.71 28.45 -40.95
N THR A 97 8.48 27.14 -40.81
CA THR A 97 7.13 26.55 -40.71
C THR A 97 6.92 25.82 -39.38
N ASP A 98 5.66 25.61 -39.04
CA ASP A 98 5.21 24.77 -37.94
C ASP A 98 5.25 23.29 -38.36
N VAL A 99 5.79 22.43 -37.48
CA VAL A 99 6.07 21.01 -37.76
C VAL A 99 5.41 20.14 -36.70
N LEU A 100 4.69 19.11 -37.14
CA LEU A 100 4.18 18.03 -36.28
C LEU A 100 5.05 16.79 -36.46
N VAL A 101 5.50 16.22 -35.35
CA VAL A 101 6.15 14.92 -35.28
C VAL A 101 5.33 14.01 -34.37
N ALA A 102 4.78 12.91 -34.90
CA ALA A 102 3.90 12.00 -34.16
C ALA A 102 4.40 10.54 -34.22
N VAL A 103 4.04 9.74 -33.22
CA VAL A 103 4.21 8.29 -33.27
C VAL A 103 3.05 7.64 -34.04
N GLU A 104 3.30 6.48 -34.64
CA GLU A 104 2.36 5.81 -35.57
C GLU A 104 0.96 5.57 -34.99
N ASP A 105 0.84 5.20 -33.70
CA ASP A 105 -0.46 4.97 -33.05
C ASP A 105 -1.10 6.23 -32.45
N LEU A 106 -0.51 7.40 -32.71
CA LEU A 106 -0.92 8.71 -32.20
C LEU A 106 -0.99 8.78 -30.67
N SER A 107 -0.24 7.92 -29.96
CA SER A 107 -0.17 7.96 -28.49
C SER A 107 0.70 9.12 -27.97
N ALA A 108 1.53 9.72 -28.82
CA ALA A 108 2.42 10.82 -28.52
C ALA A 108 2.72 11.69 -29.74
N ALA A 109 2.93 13.00 -29.53
CA ALA A 109 3.32 13.93 -30.58
C ALA A 109 4.05 15.17 -30.04
N VAL A 110 4.78 15.85 -30.92
CA VAL A 110 5.42 17.16 -30.66
C VAL A 110 5.04 18.12 -31.79
N ILE A 111 4.56 19.30 -31.42
CA ILE A 111 4.42 20.45 -32.32
C ILE A 111 5.62 21.37 -32.06
N VAL A 112 6.44 21.59 -33.09
CA VAL A 112 7.51 22.58 -33.11
C VAL A 112 7.01 23.75 -33.93
N THR A 113 6.77 24.89 -33.28
CA THR A 113 6.24 26.06 -33.97
C THR A 113 7.35 26.81 -34.73
N ALA A 114 6.95 27.79 -35.54
CA ALA A 114 7.86 28.72 -36.19
C ALA A 114 8.58 29.66 -35.20
N THR A 115 8.08 29.78 -33.96
CA THR A 115 8.69 30.56 -32.87
C THR A 115 9.51 29.65 -31.95
N THR A 116 9.81 30.10 -30.72
CA THR A 116 10.49 29.27 -29.71
C THR A 116 9.54 28.32 -28.99
N LEU A 117 8.22 28.41 -29.22
CA LEU A 117 7.24 27.54 -28.59
C LEU A 117 7.33 26.11 -29.15
N THR A 118 7.46 25.15 -28.25
CA THR A 118 7.29 23.72 -28.55
C THR A 118 6.28 23.13 -27.59
N VAL A 119 5.37 22.29 -28.11
CA VAL A 119 4.37 21.60 -27.29
C VAL A 119 4.50 20.10 -27.50
N ALA A 120 4.74 19.37 -26.42
CA ALA A 120 4.82 17.90 -26.46
C ALA A 120 3.68 17.26 -25.69
N ALA A 121 3.12 16.18 -26.22
CA ALA A 121 2.06 15.42 -25.58
C ALA A 121 2.36 13.92 -25.67
N GLY A 122 2.18 13.19 -24.57
CA GLY A 122 2.40 11.75 -24.56
C GLY A 122 2.65 11.17 -23.17
N PRO A 123 3.10 9.90 -23.08
CA PRO A 123 3.48 9.28 -21.82
C PRO A 123 4.78 9.88 -21.28
N GLU A 124 5.02 9.70 -19.97
CA GLU A 124 6.20 10.24 -19.27
C GLU A 124 7.54 9.87 -19.93
N ASP A 125 7.68 8.66 -20.47
CA ASP A 125 8.91 8.22 -21.15
C ASP A 125 9.19 8.97 -22.45
N PHE A 126 8.14 9.48 -23.10
CA PHE A 126 8.27 10.34 -24.28
C PHE A 126 8.63 11.77 -23.88
N LEU A 127 8.05 12.27 -22.79
CA LEU A 127 8.25 13.66 -22.35
C LEU A 127 9.62 13.89 -21.71
N ARG A 128 10.14 12.91 -20.96
CA ARG A 128 11.40 13.08 -20.20
C ARG A 128 12.61 13.47 -21.04
N PRO A 129 12.85 12.88 -22.23
CA PRO A 129 13.94 13.33 -23.12
C PRO A 129 13.77 14.78 -23.63
N LEU A 130 12.55 15.31 -23.63
CA LEU A 130 12.25 16.66 -24.14
C LEU A 130 12.47 17.72 -23.06
N VAL A 131 11.89 17.51 -21.88
CA VAL A 131 11.76 18.53 -20.82
C VAL A 131 12.42 18.16 -19.49
N GLY A 132 13.03 16.98 -19.39
CA GLY A 132 13.66 16.48 -18.18
C GLY A 132 12.74 15.63 -17.28
N ALA A 133 13.26 15.22 -16.12
CA ALA A 133 12.63 14.21 -15.26
C ALA A 133 11.41 14.70 -14.46
N ASP A 134 11.31 16.01 -14.18
CA ASP A 134 10.23 16.64 -13.39
C ASP A 134 9.34 17.48 -14.30
N ILE A 135 8.28 16.85 -14.82
CA ILE A 135 7.38 17.44 -15.82
C ILE A 135 6.67 18.68 -15.28
N GLU A 136 6.16 18.65 -14.05
CA GLU A 136 5.53 19.84 -13.46
C GLU A 136 6.54 20.97 -13.22
N ALA A 137 7.81 20.66 -12.88
CA ALA A 137 8.83 21.71 -12.84
C ALA A 137 9.07 22.36 -14.21
N ALA A 138 9.06 21.58 -15.30
CA ALA A 138 9.16 22.12 -16.65
C ALA A 138 7.96 23.04 -16.98
N ARG A 139 6.73 22.62 -16.62
CA ARG A 139 5.53 23.48 -16.77
C ARG A 139 5.62 24.77 -15.94
N THR A 140 6.17 24.70 -14.71
CA THR A 140 6.39 25.87 -13.87
C THR A 140 7.42 26.82 -14.49
N ALA A 141 8.56 26.30 -14.95
CA ALA A 141 9.58 27.10 -15.61
C ALA A 141 9.04 27.78 -16.88
N PHE A 142 8.26 27.06 -17.70
CA PHE A 142 7.59 27.64 -18.86
C PHE A 142 6.60 28.75 -18.46
N ALA A 143 5.83 28.55 -17.38
CA ALA A 143 4.90 29.56 -16.89
C ALA A 143 5.61 30.82 -16.36
N GLU A 144 6.76 30.65 -15.71
CA GLU A 144 7.62 31.75 -15.25
C GLU A 144 8.18 32.52 -16.45
N GLU A 145 8.76 31.82 -17.42
CA GLU A 145 9.29 32.44 -18.64
C GLU A 145 8.21 33.18 -19.44
N ALA A 146 7.01 32.59 -19.61
CA ALA A 146 5.89 33.25 -20.27
C ALA A 146 5.47 34.56 -19.56
N ARG A 147 5.53 34.59 -18.22
CA ARG A 147 5.24 35.80 -17.43
C ARG A 147 6.34 36.85 -17.53
N GLU A 148 7.60 36.41 -17.54
CA GLU A 148 8.77 37.29 -17.60
C GLU A 148 8.90 37.96 -18.98
N THR A 149 8.78 37.18 -20.04
CA THR A 149 8.86 37.65 -21.44
C THR A 149 7.62 38.44 -21.86
N ARG A 150 6.46 38.15 -21.26
CA ARG A 150 5.14 38.66 -21.66
C ARG A 150 4.79 38.38 -23.12
N ASP A 151 5.37 37.33 -23.69
CA ASP A 151 5.03 36.89 -25.05
C ASP A 151 3.57 36.42 -25.10
N PRO A 152 2.71 37.02 -25.95
CA PRO A 152 1.30 36.65 -26.07
C PRO A 152 1.08 35.17 -26.43
N GLU A 153 1.98 34.59 -27.26
CA GLU A 153 1.88 33.19 -27.67
C GLU A 153 2.21 32.27 -26.51
N LEU A 154 3.31 32.53 -25.77
CA LEU A 154 3.69 31.75 -24.59
C LEU A 154 2.65 31.87 -23.47
N LEU A 155 2.10 33.05 -23.24
CA LEU A 155 1.03 33.28 -22.26
C LEU A 155 -0.25 32.51 -22.63
N ARG A 156 -0.63 32.50 -23.91
CA ARG A 156 -1.79 31.73 -24.40
C ARG A 156 -1.56 30.24 -24.19
N ALA A 157 -0.42 29.71 -24.62
CA ALA A 157 -0.08 28.29 -24.44
C ALA A 157 -0.02 27.90 -22.96
N ALA A 158 0.53 28.76 -22.09
CA ALA A 158 0.62 28.51 -20.67
C ALA A 158 -0.77 28.48 -20.00
N GLN A 159 -1.72 29.29 -20.47
CA GLN A 159 -3.12 29.23 -20.02
C GLN A 159 -3.84 27.99 -20.56
N GLN A 160 -3.70 27.70 -21.86
CA GLN A 160 -4.34 26.58 -22.55
C GLN A 160 -3.96 25.24 -21.93
N TYR A 161 -2.68 25.05 -21.60
CA TYR A 161 -2.17 23.80 -21.03
C TYR A 161 -2.06 23.81 -19.50
N ASN A 162 -2.77 24.73 -18.83
CA ASN A 162 -2.88 24.81 -17.37
C ASN A 162 -1.52 24.96 -16.64
N CYS A 163 -0.54 25.58 -17.28
CA CYS A 163 0.72 25.99 -16.62
C CYS A 163 0.51 27.27 -15.78
N LEU A 164 -0.45 28.11 -16.19
CA LEU A 164 -0.91 29.28 -15.47
C LEU A 164 -2.37 29.09 -15.01
N GLU A 165 -2.69 29.55 -13.80
CA GLU A 165 -4.07 29.64 -13.36
C GLU A 165 -4.84 30.63 -14.26
N THR A 166 -5.95 30.19 -14.84
CA THR A 166 -6.83 31.01 -15.67
C THR A 166 -7.58 32.01 -14.78
N GLY A 167 -7.23 33.30 -14.86
CA GLY A 167 -7.99 34.36 -14.20
C GLY A 167 -7.13 35.43 -13.53
N ALA A 168 -7.02 36.57 -14.21
CA ALA A 168 -6.42 37.80 -13.74
C ALA A 168 -6.98 38.25 -12.37
N ARG A 169 -6.09 38.82 -11.52
CA ARG A 169 -6.21 39.74 -10.37
C ARG A 169 -7.52 39.89 -9.53
N HIS A 170 -8.70 39.51 -10.02
CA HIS A 170 -10.01 39.65 -9.38
C HIS A 170 -10.88 38.38 -9.38
N ALA A 171 -10.50 37.31 -10.10
CA ALA A 171 -11.13 36.02 -9.90
C ALA A 171 -10.65 35.45 -8.56
N ARG A 172 -11.51 35.45 -7.53
CA ARG A 172 -11.25 34.68 -6.30
C ARG A 172 -11.14 33.22 -6.73
N ALA A 173 -9.93 32.72 -6.95
CA ALA A 173 -9.69 31.30 -7.19
C ALA A 173 -10.50 30.51 -6.16
N PRO A 174 -11.34 29.54 -6.57
CA PRO A 174 -12.16 28.79 -5.65
C PRO A 174 -11.20 28.17 -4.63
N ARG A 175 -11.23 28.69 -3.39
CA ARG A 175 -10.29 28.27 -2.35
C ARG A 175 -10.36 26.76 -2.28
N GLY A 176 -9.24 26.13 -2.59
CA GLY A 176 -9.12 24.69 -2.54
C GLY A 176 -9.62 24.17 -1.19
N PRO A 177 -10.12 22.93 -1.14
CA PRO A 177 -10.75 22.42 0.05
C PRO A 177 -9.89 22.57 1.33
N GLY A 178 -10.42 23.28 2.34
CA GLY A 178 -9.74 23.51 3.62
C GLY A 178 -9.48 22.23 4.44
N PRO A 179 -8.57 22.23 5.44
CA PRO A 179 -8.11 21.01 6.09
C PRO A 179 -9.18 20.37 6.98
N ASP A 180 -9.26 19.04 6.96
CA ASP A 180 -10.12 18.28 7.89
C ASP A 180 -9.48 18.15 9.29
N LEU A 181 -10.23 17.58 10.24
CA LEU A 181 -9.76 17.44 11.62
C LEU A 181 -8.48 16.60 11.70
N ALA A 182 -8.41 15.49 10.96
CA ALA A 182 -7.24 14.62 10.93
C ALA A 182 -5.99 15.35 10.39
N GLU A 183 -6.12 16.14 9.32
CA GLU A 183 -5.03 16.96 8.80
C GLU A 183 -4.58 18.03 9.82
N ARG A 184 -5.52 18.73 10.45
CA ARG A 184 -5.20 19.74 11.49
C ARG A 184 -4.44 19.11 12.66
N LEU A 185 -4.88 17.95 13.13
CA LEU A 185 -4.20 17.21 14.19
C LEU A 185 -2.81 16.73 13.75
N THR A 186 -2.67 16.32 12.48
CA THR A 186 -1.37 15.89 11.93
C THR A 186 -0.38 17.05 11.89
N VAL A 187 -0.80 18.23 11.40
CA VAL A 187 0.04 19.44 11.38
C VAL A 187 0.40 19.89 12.79
N ARG A 188 -0.56 19.93 13.72
CA ARG A 188 -0.28 20.24 15.14
C ARG A 188 0.69 19.25 15.77
N ALA A 189 0.56 17.96 15.46
CA ALA A 189 1.46 16.93 15.95
C ALA A 189 2.87 17.09 15.36
N ALA A 190 3.00 17.48 14.09
CA ALA A 190 4.29 17.78 13.46
C ALA A 190 4.97 18.99 14.12
N ALA A 191 4.25 20.11 14.27
CA ALA A 191 4.76 21.30 14.95
C ALA A 191 5.23 21.00 16.39
N ARG A 192 4.49 20.17 17.14
CA ARG A 192 4.90 19.72 18.48
C ARG A 192 6.13 18.82 18.47
N ARG A 193 6.42 18.10 17.38
CA ARG A 193 7.65 17.27 17.28
C ARG A 193 8.89 18.13 17.02
N GLU A 194 8.71 19.29 16.41
CA GLU A 194 9.77 20.24 16.09
C GLU A 194 10.09 21.17 17.28
N SER A 195 9.20 21.27 18.27
CA SER A 195 9.46 22.04 19.49
C SER A 195 10.53 21.40 20.39
N GLY A 196 11.23 22.22 21.19
CA GLY A 196 12.27 21.75 22.12
C GLY A 196 11.78 20.75 23.17
N ALA A 197 10.48 20.78 23.53
CA ALA A 197 9.85 19.85 24.46
C ALA A 197 9.69 18.42 23.91
N ALA A 198 9.89 18.21 22.61
CA ALA A 198 9.76 16.89 21.99
C ALA A 198 10.85 15.90 22.41
N GLY A 199 12.01 16.38 22.86
CA GLY A 199 13.13 15.54 23.31
C GLY A 199 12.78 14.70 24.54
N PRO A 200 12.49 15.34 25.70
CA PRO A 200 12.13 14.64 26.94
C PRO A 200 10.95 13.68 26.79
N LEU A 201 9.91 14.08 26.04
CA LEU A 201 8.74 13.24 25.79
C LEU A 201 9.09 11.96 25.02
N ARG A 202 10.03 12.00 24.07
CA ARG A 202 10.50 10.80 23.35
C ARG A 202 11.25 9.86 24.28
N THR A 203 12.06 10.40 25.19
CA THR A 203 12.79 9.64 26.21
C THR A 203 11.83 8.95 27.16
N LEU A 204 10.89 9.70 27.75
CA LEU A 204 9.88 9.17 28.66
C LEU A 204 9.05 8.08 27.99
N ARG A 205 8.62 8.31 26.74
CA ARG A 205 7.89 7.31 25.95
C ARG A 205 8.71 6.05 25.70
N GLY A 206 10.02 6.18 25.45
CA GLY A 206 10.93 5.05 25.27
C GLY A 206 11.10 4.23 26.56
N ALA A 207 11.39 4.92 27.67
CA ALA A 207 11.52 4.31 29.00
C ALA A 207 10.21 3.61 29.43
N TRP A 208 9.06 4.27 29.24
CA TRP A 208 7.73 3.69 29.47
C TRP A 208 7.52 2.41 28.67
N ALA A 209 7.86 2.41 27.38
CA ALA A 209 7.67 1.23 26.54
C ALA A 209 8.52 0.04 27.01
N TRP A 210 9.76 0.28 27.45
CA TRP A 210 10.61 -0.78 28.03
C TRP A 210 10.10 -1.28 29.37
N ALA A 211 9.64 -0.37 30.24
CA ALA A 211 9.03 -0.73 31.52
C ALA A 211 7.77 -1.60 31.30
N MET A 212 6.91 -1.22 30.36
CA MET A 212 5.72 -2.00 30.02
C MET A 212 6.08 -3.36 29.41
N LEU A 213 7.16 -3.47 28.64
CA LEU A 213 7.65 -4.77 28.19
C LEU A 213 8.07 -5.67 29.35
N ALA A 214 8.80 -5.11 30.34
CA ALA A 214 9.17 -5.87 31.53
C ALA A 214 7.93 -6.33 32.31
N VAL A 215 6.92 -5.47 32.47
CA VAL A 215 5.64 -5.83 33.11
C VAL A 215 4.92 -6.94 32.33
N LEU A 216 4.83 -6.83 30.99
CA LEU A 216 4.16 -7.81 30.14
C LEU A 216 4.82 -9.20 30.27
N LEU A 217 6.15 -9.25 30.38
CA LEU A 217 6.92 -10.48 30.53
C LEU A 217 6.90 -11.03 31.97
N ALA A 218 6.75 -10.15 32.98
CA ALA A 218 6.71 -10.54 34.39
C ALA A 218 5.32 -11.02 34.86
N ALA A 219 4.24 -10.47 34.30
CA ALA A 219 2.88 -10.79 34.73
C ALA A 219 2.51 -12.29 34.69
N PRO A 220 2.96 -13.11 33.71
CA PRO A 220 2.69 -14.55 33.71
C PRO A 220 3.20 -15.31 34.94
N PHE A 221 4.23 -14.81 35.64
CA PHE A 221 4.72 -15.43 36.87
C PHE A 221 3.76 -15.22 38.06
N PHE A 222 2.94 -14.17 38.02
CA PHE A 222 1.97 -13.85 39.06
C PHE A 222 0.56 -14.29 38.69
N VAL A 223 0.25 -14.29 37.39
CA VAL A 223 -1.03 -14.67 36.82
C VAL A 223 -0.78 -15.57 35.60
N PRO A 224 -0.58 -16.89 35.78
CA PRO A 224 -0.22 -17.83 34.70
C PRO A 224 -1.17 -17.80 33.50
N GLY A 225 -2.46 -17.50 33.73
CA GLY A 225 -3.45 -17.34 32.66
C GLY A 225 -3.15 -16.25 31.63
N THR A 226 -2.20 -15.34 31.91
CA THR A 226 -1.79 -14.28 30.98
C THR A 226 -0.69 -14.69 30.00
N ALA A 227 -0.12 -15.89 30.12
CA ALA A 227 1.02 -16.35 29.31
C ALA A 227 0.72 -16.37 27.80
N ALA A 228 -0.53 -16.60 27.40
CA ALA A 228 -0.95 -16.68 26.01
C ALA A 228 -0.87 -15.33 25.25
N ALA A 229 -0.80 -14.18 25.94
CA ALA A 229 -0.80 -12.87 25.26
C ALA A 229 0.34 -12.67 24.30
N VAL A 230 1.56 -13.03 24.70
CA VAL A 230 2.75 -12.74 23.91
C VAL A 230 2.68 -13.43 22.54
N PRO A 231 2.45 -14.75 22.43
CA PRO A 231 2.34 -15.40 21.13
C PRO A 231 1.13 -14.94 20.32
N VAL A 232 -0.03 -14.68 20.95
CA VAL A 232 -1.24 -14.21 20.24
C VAL A 232 -1.06 -12.81 19.66
N ALA A 233 -0.55 -11.87 20.47
CA ALA A 233 -0.25 -10.51 20.02
C ALA A 233 0.86 -10.48 18.97
N ALA A 234 1.90 -11.30 19.13
CA ALA A 234 2.96 -11.44 18.13
C ALA A 234 2.41 -11.98 16.81
N GLY A 235 1.51 -12.97 16.84
CA GLY A 235 0.83 -13.51 15.66
C GLY A 235 0.01 -12.46 14.91
N ALA A 236 -0.80 -11.67 15.64
CA ALA A 236 -1.58 -10.59 15.05
C ALA A 236 -0.69 -9.51 14.41
N LEU A 237 0.37 -9.09 15.10
CA LEU A 237 1.34 -8.14 14.57
C LEU A 237 2.09 -8.68 13.36
N TRP A 238 2.44 -9.97 13.37
CA TRP A 238 3.13 -10.63 12.27
C TRP A 238 2.24 -10.76 11.03
N LEU A 239 0.95 -11.12 11.19
CA LEU A 239 -0.02 -11.09 10.08
C LEU A 239 -0.08 -9.70 9.44
N LEU A 240 -0.20 -8.64 10.25
CA LEU A 240 -0.24 -7.29 9.72
C LEU A 240 1.08 -6.88 9.07
N ALA A 241 2.22 -7.36 9.58
CA ALA A 241 3.51 -7.13 8.96
C ALA A 241 3.61 -7.81 7.59
N GLN A 242 3.15 -9.07 7.46
CA GLN A 242 3.06 -9.78 6.17
C GLN A 242 2.20 -8.99 5.17
N LEU A 243 0.98 -8.61 5.56
CA LEU A 243 0.09 -7.83 4.69
C LEU A 243 0.69 -6.47 4.33
N ALA A 244 1.25 -5.73 5.29
CA ALA A 244 1.85 -4.42 5.05
C ALA A 244 3.11 -4.49 4.18
N TRP A 245 3.83 -5.62 4.22
CA TRP A 245 4.97 -5.90 3.35
C TRP A 245 4.54 -6.14 1.91
N LEU A 246 3.53 -7.00 1.71
CA LEU A 246 2.97 -7.30 0.38
C LEU A 246 2.25 -6.08 -0.23
N SER A 247 1.68 -5.22 0.61
CA SER A 247 0.95 -4.00 0.23
C SER A 247 1.86 -2.82 -0.09
N ARG A 248 2.73 -2.99 -1.09
CA ARG A 248 3.76 -1.99 -1.47
C ARG A 248 3.19 -0.61 -1.83
N SER A 249 1.95 -0.56 -2.34
CA SER A 249 1.24 0.66 -2.72
C SER A 249 0.53 1.39 -1.57
N ARG A 250 0.70 0.96 -0.30
CA ARG A 250 -0.04 1.53 0.84
C ARG A 250 0.28 3.01 1.10
N THR A 251 -0.74 3.78 1.47
CA THR A 251 -0.62 5.17 1.96
C THR A 251 -0.77 5.28 3.48
N VAL A 252 -1.26 4.24 4.15
CA VAL A 252 -1.34 4.20 5.61
C VAL A 252 -0.03 3.74 6.24
N ALA A 253 0.30 4.30 7.41
CA ALA A 253 1.46 3.89 8.18
C ALA A 253 1.14 2.64 8.99
N PHE A 254 2.16 1.82 9.30
CA PHE A 254 1.99 0.63 10.13
C PHE A 254 1.41 0.97 11.52
N ALA A 255 1.87 2.08 12.13
CA ALA A 255 1.26 2.63 13.35
C ALA A 255 -0.27 2.85 13.26
N THR A 256 -0.78 3.19 12.07
CA THR A 256 -2.24 3.33 11.88
C THR A 256 -2.91 1.96 11.93
N LEU A 257 -2.29 0.92 11.36
CA LEU A 257 -2.81 -0.45 11.40
C LEU A 257 -2.88 -0.96 12.84
N VAL A 258 -1.81 -0.81 13.63
CA VAL A 258 -1.80 -1.27 15.03
C VAL A 258 -2.85 -0.53 15.88
N ARG A 259 -3.08 0.76 15.62
CA ARG A 259 -4.17 1.50 16.29
C ARG A 259 -5.55 1.01 15.89
N VAL A 260 -5.76 0.63 14.63
CA VAL A 260 -7.04 0.06 14.18
C VAL A 260 -7.22 -1.35 14.73
N LEU A 261 -6.14 -2.12 14.88
CA LEU A 261 -6.15 -3.39 15.62
C LEU A 261 -6.63 -3.17 17.06
N LEU A 262 -6.12 -2.17 17.77
CA LEU A 262 -6.63 -1.85 19.11
C LEU A 262 -8.11 -1.45 19.11
N LEU A 263 -8.54 -0.66 18.12
CA LEU A 263 -9.96 -0.32 17.99
C LEU A 263 -10.82 -1.56 17.73
N GLY A 264 -10.37 -2.49 16.89
CA GLY A 264 -11.06 -3.76 16.63
C GLY A 264 -11.17 -4.63 17.88
N ALA A 265 -10.09 -4.72 18.68
CA ALA A 265 -10.09 -5.45 19.95
C ALA A 265 -11.11 -4.87 20.95
N LEU A 266 -11.24 -3.53 20.98
CA LEU A 266 -12.20 -2.86 21.85
C LEU A 266 -13.67 -3.09 21.44
N LEU A 267 -13.94 -3.51 20.20
CA LEU A 267 -15.32 -3.76 19.74
C LEU A 267 -15.94 -5.01 20.34
N VAL A 268 -15.14 -5.96 20.83
CA VAL A 268 -15.65 -7.22 21.38
C VAL A 268 -16.71 -6.97 22.46
N TRP A 269 -16.52 -5.97 23.33
CA TRP A 269 -17.48 -5.61 24.37
C TRP A 269 -18.83 -5.08 23.86
N PRO A 270 -18.89 -3.97 23.08
CA PRO A 270 -20.17 -3.49 22.57
C PRO A 270 -20.84 -4.50 21.62
N VAL A 271 -20.06 -5.32 20.91
CA VAL A 271 -20.59 -6.39 20.05
C VAL A 271 -21.27 -7.47 20.89
N ALA A 272 -20.61 -7.97 21.93
CA ALA A 272 -21.20 -8.89 22.90
C ALA A 272 -22.53 -8.38 23.49
N LEU A 273 -22.61 -7.09 23.83
CA LEU A 273 -23.84 -6.49 24.34
C LEU A 273 -24.98 -6.51 23.31
N VAL A 274 -24.67 -6.20 22.05
CA VAL A 274 -25.66 -6.22 20.95
C VAL A 274 -26.12 -7.64 20.66
N GLU A 275 -25.20 -8.62 20.66
CA GLU A 275 -25.53 -10.02 20.48
C GLU A 275 -26.44 -10.55 21.59
N ASN A 276 -26.14 -10.24 22.85
CA ASN A 276 -26.97 -10.59 24.00
C ASN A 276 -28.37 -9.99 23.89
N ALA A 277 -28.46 -8.70 23.55
CA ALA A 277 -29.74 -8.02 23.39
C ALA A 277 -30.56 -8.62 22.23
N ALA A 278 -29.92 -8.90 21.10
CA ALA A 278 -30.58 -9.50 19.94
C ALA A 278 -31.04 -10.93 20.23
N SER A 279 -30.21 -11.73 20.90
CA SER A 279 -30.53 -13.11 21.26
C SER A 279 -31.68 -13.17 22.27
N ALA A 280 -31.64 -12.31 23.30
CA ALA A 280 -32.72 -12.20 24.28
C ALA A 280 -34.04 -11.73 23.64
N ALA A 281 -33.98 -10.81 22.68
CA ALA A 281 -35.17 -10.33 21.97
C ALA A 281 -35.78 -11.40 21.05
N LEU A 282 -34.96 -12.29 20.49
CA LEU A 282 -35.41 -13.34 19.56
C LEU A 282 -35.75 -14.67 20.26
N GLY A 283 -35.31 -14.87 21.50
CA GLY A 283 -35.60 -16.08 22.28
C GLY A 283 -35.09 -17.37 21.63
N VAL A 284 -34.02 -17.28 20.84
CA VAL A 284 -33.46 -18.41 20.09
C VAL A 284 -32.51 -19.25 20.93
N GLU A 285 -32.33 -20.51 20.53
CA GLU A 285 -31.35 -21.42 21.12
C GLU A 285 -29.92 -20.87 21.01
N THR A 286 -29.05 -21.24 21.95
CA THR A 286 -27.67 -20.76 22.05
C THR A 286 -26.86 -20.99 20.77
N TRP A 287 -26.91 -22.18 20.18
CA TRP A 287 -26.15 -22.48 18.97
C TRP A 287 -26.65 -21.68 17.76
N VAL A 288 -27.97 -21.39 17.69
CA VAL A 288 -28.57 -20.53 16.65
C VAL A 288 -28.10 -19.09 16.83
N SER A 289 -28.07 -18.60 18.08
CA SER A 289 -27.53 -17.29 18.42
C SER A 289 -26.04 -17.17 18.02
N ALA A 290 -25.21 -18.14 18.42
CA ALA A 290 -23.79 -18.21 18.11
C ALA A 290 -23.49 -18.29 16.59
N THR A 291 -24.35 -18.96 15.82
CA THR A 291 -24.12 -19.19 14.39
C THR A 291 -24.69 -18.07 13.51
N TYR A 292 -25.92 -17.62 13.76
CA TYR A 292 -26.63 -16.72 12.83
C TYR A 292 -26.64 -15.27 13.31
N ILE A 293 -26.87 -15.04 14.61
CA ILE A 293 -26.93 -13.67 15.17
C ILE A 293 -25.51 -13.14 15.34
N ALA A 294 -24.65 -13.89 16.02
CA ALA A 294 -23.27 -13.47 16.31
C ALA A 294 -22.53 -13.13 15.01
N VAL A 295 -22.48 -14.07 14.06
CA VAL A 295 -21.75 -13.86 12.80
C VAL A 295 -22.20 -12.61 12.07
N ALA A 296 -23.51 -12.38 11.95
CA ALA A 296 -24.04 -11.19 11.28
C ALA A 296 -23.63 -9.89 12.00
N VAL A 297 -23.74 -9.86 13.33
CA VAL A 297 -23.38 -8.70 14.16
C VAL A 297 -21.87 -8.47 14.11
N GLU A 298 -21.06 -9.51 14.32
CA GLU A 298 -19.61 -9.39 14.37
C GLU A 298 -19.02 -8.96 13.02
N GLU A 299 -19.41 -9.59 11.91
CA GLU A 299 -18.87 -9.24 10.59
C GLU A 299 -19.24 -7.81 10.19
N ALA A 300 -20.42 -7.33 10.57
CA ALA A 300 -20.80 -5.93 10.39
C ALA A 300 -19.99 -4.99 11.30
N ALA A 301 -19.85 -5.35 12.58
CA ALA A 301 -19.18 -4.52 13.57
C ALA A 301 -17.68 -4.39 13.31
N LYS A 302 -17.01 -5.43 12.79
CA LYS A 302 -15.59 -5.39 12.41
C LYS A 302 -15.28 -4.28 11.38
N LEU A 303 -16.26 -3.80 10.62
CA LEU A 303 -16.09 -2.67 9.69
C LEU A 303 -16.27 -1.29 10.34
N LEU A 304 -16.76 -1.22 11.58
CA LEU A 304 -17.07 0.03 12.28
C LEU A 304 -15.87 0.97 12.43
N PRO A 305 -14.63 0.53 12.76
CA PRO A 305 -13.49 1.43 12.86
C PRO A 305 -13.20 2.15 11.54
N LEU A 306 -13.39 1.47 10.41
CA LEU A 306 -13.22 2.08 9.08
C LEU A 306 -14.29 3.15 8.82
N LEU A 307 -15.55 2.89 9.20
CA LEU A 307 -16.66 3.83 9.06
C LEU A 307 -16.50 5.06 9.96
N LEU A 308 -16.14 4.87 11.22
CA LEU A 308 -15.98 5.95 12.20
C LEU A 308 -14.78 6.84 11.85
N LEU A 309 -13.63 6.25 11.47
CA LEU A 309 -12.44 7.02 11.10
C LEU A 309 -12.64 7.87 9.84
N ARG A 310 -13.58 7.50 8.97
CA ARG A 310 -13.92 8.29 7.78
C ARG A 310 -14.48 9.67 8.15
N ILE A 311 -15.17 9.81 9.28
CA ILE A 311 -15.83 11.06 9.68
C ILE A 311 -14.81 12.20 9.91
N PRO A 312 -13.78 12.04 10.77
CA PRO A 312 -12.77 13.08 11.01
C PRO A 312 -11.67 13.13 9.92
N ALA A 313 -11.53 12.08 9.11
CA ALA A 313 -10.45 11.94 8.12
C ALA A 313 -10.95 11.85 6.67
N ARG A 314 -12.09 12.48 6.35
CA ARG A 314 -12.74 12.40 5.02
C ARG A 314 -11.79 12.67 3.86
N ARG A 315 -10.87 13.63 3.99
CA ARG A 315 -9.93 13.96 2.91
C ARG A 315 -8.83 12.93 2.78
N ARG A 316 -8.36 12.39 3.91
CA ARG A 316 -7.41 11.28 3.91
C ARG A 316 -7.98 10.06 3.18
N PHE A 317 -9.25 9.70 3.41
CA PHE A 317 -9.92 8.59 2.70
C PHE A 317 -10.03 8.79 1.17
N ARG A 318 -10.12 10.06 0.72
CA ARG A 318 -10.08 10.40 -0.72
C ARG A 318 -8.69 10.23 -1.34
N ARG A 319 -7.63 10.18 -0.53
CA ARG A 319 -6.24 9.97 -0.96
C ARG A 319 -5.73 8.55 -0.70
N MET A 320 -6.52 7.71 -0.03
CA MET A 320 -6.16 6.32 0.21
C MET A 320 -6.07 5.52 -1.09
N ALA A 321 -5.11 4.61 -1.10
CA ALA A 321 -4.98 3.52 -2.04
C ALA A 321 -6.04 2.45 -1.78
N ALA A 322 -6.32 1.59 -2.76
CA ALA A 322 -7.26 0.48 -2.64
C ALA A 322 -6.79 -0.48 -1.54
N VAL A 323 -5.49 -0.77 -1.49
CA VAL A 323 -4.89 -1.67 -0.49
C VAL A 323 -5.03 -1.15 0.95
N ASP A 324 -5.22 0.17 1.14
CA ASP A 324 -5.40 0.72 2.49
C ASP A 324 -6.74 0.29 3.11
N TYR A 325 -7.79 0.08 2.30
CA TYR A 325 -9.07 -0.42 2.78
C TYR A 325 -8.95 -1.87 3.26
N LEU A 326 -8.24 -2.71 2.49
CA LEU A 326 -7.87 -4.07 2.88
C LEU A 326 -7.12 -4.06 4.21
N LEU A 327 -6.03 -3.28 4.31
CA LEU A 327 -5.18 -3.26 5.49
C LEU A 327 -5.89 -2.78 6.75
N LEU A 328 -6.73 -1.75 6.66
CA LEU A 328 -7.48 -1.26 7.83
C LEU A 328 -8.57 -2.24 8.25
N ALA A 329 -9.25 -2.88 7.30
CA ALA A 329 -10.26 -3.90 7.60
C ALA A 329 -9.62 -5.15 8.22
N ALA A 330 -8.52 -5.65 7.65
CA ALA A 330 -7.75 -6.76 8.20
C ALA A 330 -7.19 -6.44 9.59
N ALA A 331 -6.72 -5.21 9.83
CA ALA A 331 -6.30 -4.77 11.15
C ALA A 331 -7.44 -4.80 12.17
N SER A 332 -8.63 -4.32 11.78
CA SER A 332 -9.81 -4.37 12.64
C SER A 332 -10.20 -5.82 13.00
N GLY A 333 -10.28 -6.70 12.01
CA GLY A 333 -10.55 -8.12 12.21
C GLY A 333 -9.48 -8.83 13.05
N ALA A 334 -8.19 -8.53 12.83
CA ALA A 334 -7.09 -9.04 13.66
C ALA A 334 -7.19 -8.56 15.11
N GLY A 335 -7.68 -7.34 15.33
CA GLY A 335 -7.96 -6.81 16.65
C GLY A 335 -9.07 -7.56 17.37
N PHE A 336 -10.20 -7.75 16.68
CA PHE A 336 -11.32 -8.52 17.20
C PHE A 336 -10.86 -9.94 17.60
N GLN A 337 -10.14 -10.60 16.70
CA GLN A 337 -9.57 -11.92 16.93
C GLN A 337 -8.57 -11.95 18.08
N LEU A 338 -7.71 -10.94 18.21
CA LEU A 338 -6.76 -10.84 19.33
C LEU A 338 -7.50 -10.85 20.67
N ALA A 339 -8.55 -10.03 20.80
CA ALA A 339 -9.32 -9.97 22.04
C ALA A 339 -10.05 -11.30 22.31
N GLU A 340 -10.67 -11.88 21.29
CA GLU A 340 -11.37 -13.17 21.41
C GLU A 340 -10.42 -14.32 21.81
N THR A 341 -9.32 -14.52 21.07
CA THR A 341 -8.35 -15.58 21.39
C THR A 341 -7.75 -15.39 22.78
N LEU A 342 -7.51 -14.16 23.21
CA LEU A 342 -7.01 -13.87 24.56
C LEU A 342 -8.01 -14.25 25.64
N LEU A 343 -9.28 -13.88 25.46
CA LEU A 343 -10.35 -14.22 26.39
C LEU A 343 -10.54 -15.73 26.46
N ARG A 344 -10.58 -16.43 25.32
CA ARG A 344 -10.69 -17.91 25.25
C ARG A 344 -9.48 -18.65 25.85
N ALA A 345 -8.30 -18.03 25.87
CA ALA A 345 -7.09 -18.64 26.43
C ALA A 345 -7.01 -18.56 27.97
N LEU A 346 -7.92 -17.83 28.63
CA LEU A 346 -7.94 -17.73 30.09
C LEU A 346 -8.37 -19.08 30.71
N PRO A 347 -7.74 -19.50 31.83
CA PRO A 347 -8.09 -20.74 32.53
C PRO A 347 -9.58 -20.80 32.86
N GLN A 348 -10.17 -22.00 32.77
CA GLN A 348 -11.58 -22.20 33.07
C GLN A 348 -11.90 -21.89 34.54
N GLY A 349 -13.01 -21.18 34.74
CA GLY A 349 -13.62 -20.98 36.05
C GLY A 349 -14.58 -22.12 36.40
N PRO A 350 -15.25 -22.07 37.57
CA PRO A 350 -16.17 -23.12 38.04
C PRO A 350 -17.47 -23.26 37.23
N TRP A 351 -17.64 -22.56 36.10
CA TRP A 351 -18.88 -22.48 35.31
C TRP A 351 -18.76 -23.15 33.93
N GLY A 352 -17.86 -24.13 33.79
CA GLY A 352 -17.52 -24.75 32.49
C GLY A 352 -16.63 -23.83 31.65
N GLY A 353 -16.24 -24.26 30.43
CA GLY A 353 -15.42 -23.38 29.61
C GLY A 353 -15.43 -23.62 28.12
N VAL A 354 -14.92 -22.58 27.46
CA VAL A 354 -14.90 -22.38 26.01
C VAL A 354 -13.72 -23.13 25.39
N VAL A 355 -13.88 -23.67 24.18
CA VAL A 355 -12.77 -24.30 23.45
C VAL A 355 -11.67 -23.25 23.18
N PRO A 356 -10.45 -23.40 23.72
CA PRO A 356 -9.38 -22.46 23.45
C PRO A 356 -8.89 -22.63 22.02
N LEU A 357 -8.60 -21.50 21.40
CA LEU A 357 -8.04 -21.49 20.06
C LEU A 357 -6.52 -21.69 20.12
N PRO A 358 -5.94 -22.42 19.16
CA PRO A 358 -4.49 -22.61 19.11
C PRO A 358 -3.78 -21.27 18.95
N ALA A 359 -2.59 -21.16 19.54
CA ALA A 359 -1.73 -20.00 19.33
C ALA A 359 -1.39 -19.85 17.83
N PRO A 360 -1.27 -18.62 17.30
CA PRO A 360 -0.98 -18.41 15.89
C PRO A 360 0.34 -19.06 15.46
N ALA A 361 0.29 -19.88 14.40
CA ALA A 361 1.49 -20.48 13.81
C ALA A 361 2.32 -19.40 13.08
N LEU A 362 3.38 -18.86 13.71
CA LEU A 362 4.13 -17.72 13.18
C LEU A 362 4.75 -17.94 11.79
N LEU A 363 5.05 -19.18 11.41
CA LEU A 363 5.59 -19.50 10.08
C LEU A 363 4.50 -19.64 9.00
N ALA A 364 3.22 -19.66 9.38
CA ALA A 364 2.12 -19.75 8.42
C ALA A 364 1.97 -18.45 7.61
N PHE A 365 1.56 -18.60 6.36
CA PHE A 365 1.12 -17.49 5.54
C PHE A 365 -0.21 -16.96 6.08
N LEU A 366 -0.23 -15.69 6.51
CA LEU A 366 -1.38 -15.06 7.18
C LEU A 366 -1.84 -15.88 8.41
N PRO A 367 -1.07 -15.85 9.52
CA PRO A 367 -1.31 -16.67 10.70
C PRO A 367 -2.59 -16.27 11.45
N GLY A 368 -3.18 -17.21 12.17
CA GLY A 368 -4.43 -17.01 12.92
C GLY A 368 -5.64 -17.74 12.34
N GLY A 369 -5.48 -18.52 11.27
CA GLY A 369 -6.52 -19.47 10.91
C GLY A 369 -6.49 -20.73 11.77
N VAL A 370 -7.63 -21.39 11.83
CA VAL A 370 -7.89 -22.61 12.62
C VAL A 370 -8.33 -23.70 11.65
N VAL A 371 -7.83 -24.91 11.86
CA VAL A 371 -8.25 -26.09 11.09
C VAL A 371 -8.85 -27.07 12.08
N MET A 372 -10.04 -27.58 11.77
CA MET A 372 -10.73 -28.62 12.52
C MET A 372 -10.85 -29.88 11.65
N PRO A 373 -9.81 -30.75 11.63
CA PRO A 373 -9.74 -31.88 10.70
C PRO A 373 -10.94 -32.83 10.81
N HIS A 374 -11.42 -33.07 12.03
CA HIS A 374 -12.53 -33.97 12.33
C HIS A 374 -13.87 -33.46 11.76
N ALA A 375 -14.05 -32.15 11.65
CA ALA A 375 -15.23 -31.52 11.07
C ALA A 375 -15.05 -31.19 9.57
N GLY A 376 -13.84 -31.37 9.01
CA GLY A 376 -13.53 -30.96 7.63
C GLY A 376 -13.63 -29.44 7.39
N VAL A 377 -13.48 -28.64 8.46
CA VAL A 377 -13.67 -27.18 8.44
C VAL A 377 -12.32 -26.48 8.57
N GLU A 378 -12.04 -25.55 7.66
CA GLU A 378 -10.97 -24.56 7.79
C GLU A 378 -11.56 -23.16 7.97
N PHE A 379 -11.02 -22.41 8.91
CA PHE A 379 -11.34 -21.01 9.13
C PHE A 379 -10.09 -20.17 8.98
N ALA A 380 -10.07 -19.27 7.99
CA ALA A 380 -8.88 -18.46 7.70
C ALA A 380 -8.57 -17.38 8.77
N GLY A 381 -9.49 -17.13 9.71
CA GLY A 381 -9.38 -16.12 10.74
C GLY A 381 -10.05 -14.79 10.37
N HIS A 382 -10.51 -14.04 11.38
CA HIS A 382 -11.25 -12.79 11.17
C HIS A 382 -10.44 -11.73 10.41
N ALA A 383 -9.12 -11.69 10.60
CA ALA A 383 -8.24 -10.77 9.88
C ALA A 383 -8.31 -10.99 8.35
N VAL A 384 -8.36 -12.24 7.91
CA VAL A 384 -8.41 -12.61 6.48
C VAL A 384 -9.78 -12.28 5.90
N LEU A 385 -10.86 -12.72 6.57
CA LEU A 385 -12.23 -12.51 6.10
C LEU A 385 -12.61 -11.02 6.07
N THR A 386 -12.31 -10.28 7.13
CA THR A 386 -12.53 -8.83 7.16
C THR A 386 -11.64 -8.12 6.12
N GLY A 387 -10.43 -8.63 5.91
CA GLY A 387 -9.52 -8.17 4.86
C GLY A 387 -10.07 -8.34 3.45
N LEU A 388 -10.77 -9.44 3.15
CA LEU A 388 -11.45 -9.68 1.86
C LEU A 388 -12.51 -8.62 1.59
N ILE A 389 -13.34 -8.33 2.59
CA ILE A 389 -14.36 -7.28 2.51
C ILE A 389 -13.69 -5.92 2.26
N GLY A 390 -12.64 -5.60 3.02
CA GLY A 390 -11.86 -4.38 2.84
C GLY A 390 -11.22 -4.26 1.44
N ALA A 391 -10.74 -5.36 0.88
CA ALA A 391 -10.19 -5.41 -0.47
C ALA A 391 -11.27 -5.12 -1.53
N GLY A 392 -12.44 -5.74 -1.41
CA GLY A 392 -13.60 -5.47 -2.26
C GLY A 392 -14.03 -4.00 -2.21
N ILE A 393 -14.13 -3.43 -1.00
CA ILE A 393 -14.42 -2.00 -0.80
C ILE A 393 -13.33 -1.14 -1.46
N GLY A 394 -12.05 -1.47 -1.28
CA GLY A 394 -10.93 -0.75 -1.88
C GLY A 394 -11.00 -0.69 -3.40
N LEU A 395 -11.20 -1.85 -4.04
CA LEU A 395 -11.38 -1.96 -5.50
C LEU A 395 -12.58 -1.14 -5.98
N ALA A 396 -13.74 -1.26 -5.34
CA ALA A 396 -14.93 -0.50 -5.69
C ALA A 396 -14.73 1.01 -5.47
N VAL A 397 -14.10 1.42 -4.38
CA VAL A 397 -13.94 2.83 -4.04
C VAL A 397 -12.96 3.54 -4.96
N VAL A 398 -11.87 2.89 -5.34
CA VAL A 398 -10.80 3.46 -6.15
C VAL A 398 -11.04 3.23 -7.64
N GLY A 399 -11.50 2.04 -8.03
CA GLY A 399 -11.61 1.60 -9.42
C GLY A 399 -12.90 2.00 -10.14
N ARG A 400 -14.01 2.25 -9.43
CA ARG A 400 -15.35 2.38 -10.07
C ARG A 400 -15.45 3.42 -11.18
N ARG A 401 -14.71 4.52 -11.10
CA ARG A 401 -14.76 5.58 -12.12
C ARG A 401 -14.12 5.16 -13.45
N ARG A 402 -13.14 4.26 -13.41
CA ARG A 402 -12.39 3.80 -14.59
C ARG A 402 -12.83 2.42 -15.09
N HIS A 403 -13.37 1.60 -14.20
CA HIS A 403 -13.71 0.21 -14.50
C HIS A 403 -15.21 -0.08 -14.41
N GLY A 404 -16.03 0.85 -13.92
CA GLY A 404 -17.49 0.72 -13.85
C GLY A 404 -18.02 0.43 -12.44
N LEU A 405 -19.32 0.63 -12.26
CA LEU A 405 -20.01 0.45 -10.98
C LEU A 405 -20.14 -1.02 -10.54
N TRP A 406 -20.02 -1.98 -11.47
CA TRP A 406 -20.10 -3.42 -11.17
C TRP A 406 -19.05 -3.89 -10.16
N LEU A 407 -17.95 -3.15 -9.97
CA LEU A 407 -16.97 -3.44 -8.92
C LEU A 407 -17.59 -3.44 -7.50
N TRP A 408 -18.76 -2.83 -7.31
CA TRP A 408 -19.51 -2.93 -6.05
C TRP A 408 -20.07 -4.32 -5.76
N LEU A 409 -20.12 -5.24 -6.74
CA LEU A 409 -20.47 -6.64 -6.50
C LEU A 409 -19.40 -7.38 -5.68
N VAL A 410 -18.13 -6.98 -5.80
CA VAL A 410 -16.99 -7.62 -5.12
C VAL A 410 -17.11 -7.56 -3.59
N PRO A 411 -17.36 -6.40 -2.94
CA PRO A 411 -17.55 -6.38 -1.49
C PRO A 411 -18.78 -7.18 -1.03
N PHE A 412 -19.87 -7.27 -1.80
CA PHE A 412 -21.01 -8.11 -1.44
C PHE A 412 -20.65 -9.60 -1.49
N ALA A 413 -19.94 -10.04 -2.53
CA ALA A 413 -19.44 -11.41 -2.62
C ALA A 413 -18.47 -11.74 -1.46
N ALA A 414 -17.62 -10.78 -1.07
CA ALA A 414 -16.71 -10.96 0.05
C ALA A 414 -17.43 -11.02 1.41
N VAL A 415 -18.49 -10.22 1.62
CA VAL A 415 -19.32 -10.31 2.83
C VAL A 415 -20.04 -11.65 2.89
N TRP A 416 -20.62 -12.10 1.77
CA TRP A 416 -21.28 -13.40 1.69
C TRP A 416 -20.31 -14.55 2.04
N LEU A 417 -19.10 -14.54 1.48
CA LEU A 417 -18.07 -15.52 1.79
C LEU A 417 -17.64 -15.47 3.26
N ALA A 418 -17.40 -14.28 3.80
CA ALA A 418 -17.00 -14.10 5.20
C ALA A 418 -18.05 -14.64 6.17
N VAL A 419 -19.33 -14.33 5.92
CA VAL A 419 -20.45 -14.82 6.72
C VAL A 419 -20.57 -16.34 6.59
N LEU A 420 -20.49 -16.89 5.37
CA LEU A 420 -20.56 -18.34 5.14
C LEU A 420 -19.47 -19.11 5.89
N ASP A 421 -18.21 -18.73 5.71
CA ASP A 421 -17.06 -19.41 6.33
C ASP A 421 -17.14 -19.32 7.87
N HIS A 422 -17.55 -18.17 8.40
CA HIS A 422 -17.67 -17.95 9.84
C HIS A 422 -18.88 -18.69 10.44
N MET A 423 -20.02 -18.74 9.75
CA MET A 423 -21.18 -19.54 10.17
C MET A 423 -20.83 -21.03 10.27
N VAL A 424 -20.19 -21.58 9.23
CA VAL A 424 -19.81 -23.01 9.24
C VAL A 424 -18.80 -23.30 10.33
N PHE A 425 -17.85 -22.39 10.57
CA PHE A 425 -16.91 -22.52 11.69
C PHE A 425 -17.63 -22.51 13.05
N ASN A 426 -18.49 -21.52 13.31
CA ASN A 426 -19.19 -21.44 14.59
C ASN A 426 -20.10 -22.65 14.83
N ALA A 427 -20.76 -23.16 13.79
CA ALA A 427 -21.54 -24.38 13.89
C ALA A 427 -20.66 -25.59 14.25
N ALA A 428 -19.49 -25.73 13.63
CA ALA A 428 -18.56 -26.83 13.92
C ALA A 428 -18.00 -26.75 15.36
N VAL A 429 -17.73 -25.54 15.88
CA VAL A 429 -17.30 -25.41 17.28
C VAL A 429 -18.47 -25.69 18.23
N ALA A 430 -19.68 -25.21 17.93
CA ALA A 430 -20.87 -25.51 18.73
C ALA A 430 -21.21 -27.01 18.76
N GLU A 431 -21.01 -27.73 17.65
CA GLU A 431 -21.14 -29.20 17.60
C GLU A 431 -20.17 -29.90 18.56
N VAL A 432 -18.92 -29.43 18.62
CA VAL A 432 -17.91 -29.95 19.57
C VAL A 432 -18.31 -29.64 21.02
N GLU A 433 -18.82 -28.44 21.29
CA GLU A 433 -19.23 -28.01 22.64
C GLU A 433 -20.48 -28.75 23.14
N LEU A 434 -21.43 -29.03 22.25
CA LEU A 434 -22.68 -29.75 22.57
C LEU A 434 -22.53 -31.27 22.55
N GLY A 435 -21.48 -31.80 21.90
CA GLY A 435 -21.30 -33.24 21.69
C GLY A 435 -22.38 -33.88 20.82
N ALA A 436 -23.08 -33.09 20.00
CA ALA A 436 -24.18 -33.52 19.15
C ALA A 436 -24.09 -32.86 17.76
N PRO A 437 -24.36 -33.60 16.67
CA PRO A 437 -24.28 -33.07 15.32
C PRO A 437 -25.32 -31.97 15.10
N LEU A 438 -24.90 -30.86 14.50
CA LEU A 438 -25.77 -29.75 14.16
C LEU A 438 -26.08 -29.76 12.66
N GLU A 439 -27.36 -29.80 12.30
CA GLU A 439 -27.80 -29.78 10.91
C GLU A 439 -27.90 -28.35 10.37
N LEU A 440 -26.83 -27.89 9.74
CA LEU A 440 -26.88 -26.71 8.87
C LEU A 440 -27.73 -26.98 7.63
N HIS A 441 -28.36 -25.94 7.10
CA HIS A 441 -29.12 -26.05 5.85
C HIS A 441 -28.22 -26.61 4.71
N PRO A 442 -28.67 -27.60 3.92
CA PRO A 442 -27.83 -28.28 2.92
C PRO A 442 -27.15 -27.35 1.91
N ALA A 443 -27.81 -26.25 1.53
CA ALA A 443 -27.22 -25.25 0.66
C ALA A 443 -25.94 -24.63 1.25
N THR A 444 -25.86 -24.45 2.57
CA THR A 444 -24.67 -23.93 3.26
C THR A 444 -23.47 -24.84 3.04
N ALA A 445 -23.65 -26.16 3.18
CA ALA A 445 -22.61 -27.15 2.93
C ALA A 445 -22.15 -27.15 1.46
N VAL A 446 -23.08 -27.06 0.50
CA VAL A 446 -22.75 -26.97 -0.93
C VAL A 446 -21.92 -25.72 -1.22
N PHE A 447 -22.36 -24.55 -0.75
CA PHE A 447 -21.64 -23.30 -0.99
C PHE A 447 -20.27 -23.27 -0.30
N TYR A 448 -20.17 -23.82 0.91
CA TYR A 448 -18.90 -23.92 1.62
C TYR A 448 -17.93 -24.90 0.93
N GLY A 449 -18.44 -26.01 0.39
CA GLY A 449 -17.66 -26.91 -0.46
C GLY A 449 -17.12 -26.22 -1.73
N LEU A 450 -17.94 -25.38 -2.37
CA LEU A 450 -17.52 -24.60 -3.55
C LEU A 450 -16.42 -23.58 -3.24
N THR A 451 -16.32 -23.10 -2.00
CA THR A 451 -15.26 -22.19 -1.54
C THR A 451 -14.03 -22.94 -1.01
N GLY A 452 -13.95 -24.26 -1.24
CA GLY A 452 -12.84 -25.10 -0.82
C GLY A 452 -12.81 -25.33 0.70
N SER A 453 -13.99 -25.40 1.33
CA SER A 453 -14.17 -25.60 2.76
C SER A 453 -13.34 -24.61 3.60
N GLY A 454 -13.38 -23.33 3.22
CA GLY A 454 -12.66 -22.23 3.87
C GLY A 454 -11.17 -22.11 3.49
N GLY A 455 -10.57 -23.12 2.87
CA GLY A 455 -9.16 -23.09 2.45
C GLY A 455 -8.85 -22.07 1.34
N ALA A 456 -9.85 -21.64 0.56
CA ALA A 456 -9.64 -20.66 -0.51
C ALA A 456 -9.47 -19.22 0.00
N ALA A 457 -9.98 -18.87 1.20
CA ALA A 457 -10.09 -17.49 1.65
C ALA A 457 -8.74 -16.74 1.70
N ARG A 458 -7.66 -17.41 2.17
CA ARG A 458 -6.30 -16.82 2.19
C ARG A 458 -5.79 -16.50 0.79
N TRP A 459 -6.03 -17.39 -0.17
CA TRP A 459 -5.59 -17.23 -1.55
C TRP A 459 -6.41 -16.20 -2.31
N LEU A 460 -7.73 -16.15 -2.06
CA LEU A 460 -8.60 -15.09 -2.56
C LEU A 460 -8.15 -13.72 -2.05
N LEU A 461 -7.76 -13.60 -0.78
CA LEU A 461 -7.23 -12.36 -0.23
C LEU A 461 -5.91 -11.96 -0.92
N ALA A 462 -5.01 -12.92 -1.14
CA ALA A 462 -3.76 -12.67 -1.86
C ALA A 462 -4.01 -12.20 -3.30
N ALA A 463 -4.99 -12.81 -3.99
CA ALA A 463 -5.40 -12.39 -5.33
C ALA A 463 -5.98 -10.97 -5.34
N LEU A 464 -6.92 -10.65 -4.43
CA LEU A 464 -7.50 -9.31 -4.32
C LEU A 464 -6.45 -8.27 -3.91
N LEU A 465 -5.49 -8.63 -3.06
CA LEU A 465 -4.35 -7.77 -2.72
C LEU A 465 -3.53 -7.44 -3.96
N LEU A 466 -3.20 -8.43 -4.79
CA LEU A 466 -2.48 -8.21 -6.04
C LEU A 466 -3.26 -7.25 -6.96
N TRP A 467 -4.57 -7.45 -7.11
CA TRP A 467 -5.42 -6.55 -7.89
C TRP A 467 -5.46 -5.13 -7.33
N CYS A 468 -5.55 -4.96 -6.01
CA CYS A 468 -5.46 -3.66 -5.35
C CYS A 468 -4.13 -2.97 -5.67
N VAL A 469 -3.00 -3.68 -5.53
CA VAL A 469 -1.66 -3.14 -5.82
C VAL A 469 -1.55 -2.73 -7.30
N LEU A 470 -1.98 -3.58 -8.23
CA LEU A 470 -1.98 -3.26 -9.66
C LEU A 470 -2.84 -2.02 -9.97
N LEU A 471 -4.03 -1.92 -9.37
CA LEU A 471 -4.90 -0.75 -9.51
C LEU A 471 -4.20 0.51 -8.98
N ASP A 472 -3.60 0.45 -7.79
CA ASP A 472 -2.94 1.61 -7.17
C ASP A 472 -1.76 2.15 -7.98
N TYR A 473 -0.92 1.28 -8.55
CA TYR A 473 0.15 1.72 -9.45
C TYR A 473 -0.41 2.32 -10.74
N ARG A 474 -1.50 1.77 -11.28
CA ARG A 474 -2.17 2.36 -12.43
C ARG A 474 -2.77 3.74 -12.12
N MET A 475 -3.39 3.91 -10.95
CA MET A 475 -3.95 5.20 -10.55
C MET A 475 -2.85 6.23 -10.35
N ALA A 476 -1.80 5.89 -9.61
CA ALA A 476 -0.71 6.82 -9.34
C ALA A 476 0.03 7.28 -10.62
N ARG A 477 0.15 6.42 -11.63
CA ARG A 477 0.75 6.80 -12.93
C ARG A 477 -0.02 7.89 -13.66
N ALA A 478 -1.35 7.93 -13.51
CA ALA A 478 -2.17 8.98 -14.13
C ALA A 478 -1.97 10.37 -13.49
N ALA A 479 -1.17 10.45 -12.42
CA ALA A 479 -0.77 11.70 -11.78
C ALA A 479 0.76 11.83 -11.70
N ALA A 480 1.49 11.07 -12.53
CA ALA A 480 2.96 11.12 -12.55
C ALA A 480 3.49 12.49 -12.95
N ASP A 481 2.75 13.22 -13.79
CA ASP A 481 3.09 14.56 -14.26
C ASP A 481 3.12 15.59 -13.13
N VAL A 482 2.30 15.42 -12.09
CA VAL A 482 2.24 16.32 -10.92
C VAL A 482 2.93 15.77 -9.66
N THR A 483 3.44 14.55 -9.72
CA THR A 483 4.05 13.90 -8.55
C THR A 483 5.57 14.03 -8.64
N PRO A 484 6.27 14.49 -7.58
CA PRO A 484 7.74 14.56 -7.61
C PRO A 484 8.38 13.24 -8.03
N PRO A 485 9.45 13.25 -8.86
CA PRO A 485 10.08 12.02 -9.33
C PRO A 485 10.77 11.27 -8.19
N LEU A 486 10.96 9.96 -8.36
CA LEU A 486 11.79 9.16 -7.47
C LEU A 486 13.28 9.43 -7.76
N PRO A 487 14.18 9.36 -6.76
CA PRO A 487 15.62 9.48 -6.97
C PRO A 487 16.15 8.53 -8.06
N GLY A 488 17.01 9.05 -8.95
CA GLY A 488 17.60 8.29 -10.05
C GLY A 488 16.65 7.96 -11.21
N GLU A 489 17.15 7.22 -12.19
CA GLU A 489 16.37 6.76 -13.35
C GLU A 489 15.47 5.55 -13.03
N PRO A 490 14.30 5.42 -13.67
CA PRO A 490 13.47 4.23 -13.55
C PRO A 490 14.18 2.99 -14.11
N PRO A 491 14.16 1.85 -13.39
CA PRO A 491 14.79 0.62 -13.85
C PRO A 491 14.02 0.01 -15.03
N LEU A 492 14.63 -0.98 -15.67
CA LEU A 492 14.04 -1.73 -16.79
C LEU A 492 13.71 -0.88 -18.03
N GLY A 493 14.45 0.21 -18.30
CA GLY A 493 14.25 1.06 -19.48
C GLY A 493 14.16 0.27 -20.79
N GLY A 494 15.01 -0.74 -20.98
CA GLY A 494 14.98 -1.61 -22.15
C GLY A 494 13.75 -2.52 -22.26
N LEU A 495 13.16 -2.96 -21.15
CA LEU A 495 11.89 -3.71 -21.16
C LEU A 495 10.72 -2.79 -21.47
N ARG A 496 10.68 -1.60 -20.85
CA ARG A 496 9.64 -0.60 -21.06
C ARG A 496 9.60 -0.16 -22.52
N ARG A 497 10.76 0.20 -23.09
CA ARG A 497 10.92 0.54 -24.50
C ARG A 497 10.38 -0.56 -25.42
N ARG A 498 10.78 -1.82 -25.18
CA ARG A 498 10.27 -2.98 -25.95
C ARG A 498 8.76 -3.15 -25.82
N ALA A 499 8.21 -2.94 -24.62
CA ALA A 499 6.80 -3.09 -24.37
C ALA A 499 5.97 -1.97 -25.01
N TYR A 500 6.45 -0.72 -25.03
CA TYR A 500 5.83 0.37 -25.78
C TYR A 500 5.85 0.07 -27.28
N GLY A 501 7.03 -0.20 -27.86
CA GLY A 501 7.13 -0.47 -29.30
C GLY A 501 6.24 -1.65 -29.72
N ARG A 502 6.14 -2.70 -28.90
CA ARG A 502 5.19 -3.80 -29.14
C ARG A 502 3.73 -3.34 -29.07
N ALA A 503 3.36 -2.54 -28.05
CA ALA A 503 1.99 -2.05 -27.90
C ALA A 503 1.57 -1.15 -29.05
N ILE A 504 2.47 -0.26 -29.51
CA ILE A 504 2.26 0.64 -30.65
C ILE A 504 2.08 -0.19 -31.93
N ARG A 505 3.02 -1.10 -32.25
CA ARG A 505 2.93 -1.96 -33.45
C ARG A 505 1.67 -2.82 -33.48
N LEU A 506 1.25 -3.36 -32.34
CA LEU A 506 0.00 -4.13 -32.27
C LEU A 506 -1.22 -3.22 -32.35
N GLY A 507 -1.18 -2.03 -31.76
CA GLY A 507 -2.26 -1.05 -31.77
C GLY A 507 -2.59 -0.54 -33.17
N VAL A 508 -1.57 -0.21 -33.97
CA VAL A 508 -1.73 0.22 -35.38
C VAL A 508 -2.39 -0.86 -36.24
N ARG A 509 -2.17 -2.15 -35.91
CA ARG A 509 -2.78 -3.28 -36.64
C ARG A 509 -4.22 -3.58 -36.25
N VAL A 510 -4.75 -2.95 -35.20
CA VAL A 510 -6.15 -3.15 -34.82
C VAL A 510 -7.04 -2.37 -35.77
N PRO A 511 -7.89 -3.02 -36.59
CA PRO A 511 -8.75 -2.33 -37.54
C PRO A 511 -9.70 -1.35 -36.84
N GLY A 512 -9.91 -0.18 -37.44
CA GLY A 512 -10.81 0.84 -36.90
C GLY A 512 -12.29 0.47 -37.02
N ASP A 513 -12.63 -0.39 -37.97
CA ASP A 513 -13.96 -0.83 -38.39
C ASP A 513 -14.45 -2.11 -37.69
N ILE A 514 -13.60 -2.79 -36.90
CA ILE A 514 -14.01 -3.96 -36.13
C ILE A 514 -14.99 -3.57 -35.00
N ALA A 515 -15.89 -4.50 -34.65
CA ALA A 515 -16.89 -4.26 -33.60
C ALA A 515 -16.25 -3.77 -32.28
N PRO A 516 -16.87 -2.81 -31.57
CA PRO A 516 -16.24 -2.10 -30.46
C PRO A 516 -15.68 -3.00 -29.34
N VAL A 517 -16.37 -4.10 -29.03
CA VAL A 517 -15.96 -5.04 -27.98
C VAL A 517 -14.67 -5.78 -28.36
N PHE A 518 -14.55 -6.23 -29.61
CA PHE A 518 -13.34 -6.88 -30.10
C PHE A 518 -12.18 -5.89 -30.22
N ARG A 519 -12.46 -4.66 -30.69
CA ARG A 519 -11.46 -3.58 -30.72
C ARG A 519 -10.92 -3.30 -29.32
N TRP A 520 -11.80 -3.16 -28.34
CA TRP A 520 -11.42 -2.95 -26.94
C TRP A 520 -10.60 -4.12 -26.40
N ALA A 521 -11.02 -5.36 -26.63
CA ALA A 521 -10.30 -6.56 -26.17
C ALA A 521 -8.90 -6.64 -26.80
N ALA A 522 -8.78 -6.40 -28.11
CA ALA A 522 -7.50 -6.38 -28.82
C ALA A 522 -6.56 -5.29 -28.28
N LEU A 523 -7.06 -4.07 -28.05
CA LEU A 523 -6.26 -2.98 -27.47
C LEU A 523 -5.87 -3.25 -26.01
N VAL A 524 -6.75 -3.87 -25.22
CA VAL A 524 -6.42 -4.29 -23.86
C VAL A 524 -5.30 -5.33 -23.88
N TRP A 525 -5.38 -6.31 -24.77
CA TRP A 525 -4.35 -7.34 -24.94
C TRP A 525 -3.01 -6.76 -25.39
N ALA A 526 -3.04 -5.87 -26.40
CA ALA A 526 -1.85 -5.17 -26.89
C ALA A 526 -1.16 -4.34 -25.79
N ARG A 527 -1.95 -3.68 -24.93
CA ARG A 527 -1.46 -2.80 -23.86
C ARG A 527 -1.14 -3.55 -22.54
N LEU A 528 -1.56 -4.80 -22.37
CA LEU A 528 -1.36 -5.55 -21.11
C LEU A 528 0.13 -5.74 -20.75
N PRO A 529 1.01 -6.22 -21.67
CA PRO A 529 2.44 -6.34 -21.37
C PRO A 529 3.09 -5.00 -21.00
N LEU A 530 2.69 -3.91 -21.67
CA LEU A 530 3.14 -2.56 -21.33
C LEU A 530 2.73 -2.17 -19.91
N ARG A 531 1.45 -2.38 -19.55
CA ARG A 531 0.96 -2.07 -18.20
C ARG A 531 1.72 -2.85 -17.13
N LEU A 532 2.03 -4.12 -17.37
CA LEU A 532 2.80 -4.97 -16.45
C LEU A 532 4.26 -4.50 -16.34
N ALA A 533 4.92 -4.21 -17.47
CA ALA A 533 6.30 -3.73 -17.49
C ALA A 533 6.46 -2.39 -16.76
N LEU A 534 5.52 -1.46 -16.95
CA LEU A 534 5.51 -0.17 -16.25
C LEU A 534 5.26 -0.35 -14.75
N THR A 535 4.37 -1.27 -14.35
CA THR A 535 4.12 -1.54 -12.92
C THR A 535 5.34 -2.19 -12.27
N ALA A 536 5.93 -3.19 -12.92
CA ALA A 536 7.15 -3.84 -12.44
C ALA A 536 8.30 -2.85 -12.29
N SER A 537 8.53 -1.98 -13.28
CA SER A 537 9.53 -0.91 -13.19
C SER A 537 9.29 0.02 -12.00
N ALA A 538 8.04 0.47 -11.78
CA ALA A 538 7.71 1.35 -10.65
C ALA A 538 7.92 0.66 -9.29
N VAL A 539 7.49 -0.60 -9.13
CA VAL A 539 7.69 -1.39 -7.91
C VAL A 539 9.19 -1.57 -7.64
N LEU A 540 9.96 -1.92 -8.66
CA LEU A 540 11.40 -2.11 -8.55
C LEU A 540 12.15 -0.80 -8.25
N HIS A 541 11.68 0.34 -8.78
CA HIS A 541 12.27 1.65 -8.48
C HIS A 541 12.10 1.99 -7.00
N GLU A 542 10.90 1.79 -6.46
CA GLU A 542 10.63 2.03 -5.04
C GLU A 542 11.42 1.07 -4.13
N ALA A 543 11.62 -0.18 -4.57
CA ALA A 543 12.46 -1.15 -3.88
C ALA A 543 13.94 -0.75 -3.93
N ALA A 544 14.45 -0.31 -5.09
CA ALA A 544 15.82 0.18 -5.24
C ALA A 544 16.08 1.38 -4.32
N VAL A 545 15.16 2.36 -4.28
CA VAL A 545 15.24 3.50 -3.36
C VAL A 545 15.33 3.03 -1.91
N GLN A 546 14.53 2.05 -1.50
CA GLN A 546 14.58 1.51 -0.14
C GLN A 546 15.86 0.73 0.16
N LEU A 547 16.33 -0.10 -0.76
CA LEU A 547 17.55 -0.89 -0.56
C LEU A 547 18.80 0.00 -0.48
N VAL A 548 18.92 0.99 -1.38
CA VAL A 548 20.02 1.96 -1.31
C VAL A 548 19.90 2.80 -0.04
N ALA A 549 18.70 3.27 0.32
CA ALA A 549 18.49 4.00 1.57
C ALA A 549 18.83 3.16 2.82
N ALA A 550 18.48 1.88 2.84
CA ALA A 550 18.85 0.95 3.90
C ALA A 550 20.37 0.82 4.04
N ARG A 551 21.08 0.78 2.90
CA ARG A 551 22.55 0.75 2.86
C ARG A 551 23.20 2.05 3.35
N ARG A 552 22.56 3.20 3.15
CA ARG A 552 23.00 4.50 3.71
C ARG A 552 22.70 4.64 5.21
N GLY A 553 21.78 3.84 5.73
CA GLY A 553 21.50 3.67 7.14
C GLY A 553 20.07 4.00 7.55
N LEU A 554 19.79 3.84 8.84
CA LEU A 554 18.46 3.95 9.43
C LEU A 554 17.74 5.28 9.13
N GLY A 555 18.47 6.39 9.17
CA GLY A 555 17.95 7.73 8.88
C GLY A 555 17.38 7.84 7.47
N GLU A 556 18.15 7.41 6.49
CA GLU A 556 17.75 7.47 5.09
C GLU A 556 16.63 6.49 4.77
N LEU A 557 16.69 5.26 5.30
CA LEU A 557 15.61 4.28 5.16
C LEU A 557 14.28 4.80 5.72
N GLY A 558 14.32 5.40 6.92
CA GLY A 558 13.15 5.99 7.55
C GLY A 558 12.57 7.15 6.73
N THR A 559 13.43 8.00 6.16
CA THR A 559 13.02 9.09 5.26
C THR A 559 12.41 8.55 3.96
N ALA A 560 13.04 7.55 3.34
CA ALA A 560 12.53 6.89 2.14
C ALA A 560 11.14 6.26 2.37
N TRP A 561 10.92 5.55 3.48
CA TRP A 561 9.61 4.98 3.80
C TRP A 561 8.50 6.02 4.00
N ARG A 562 8.81 7.16 4.62
CA ARG A 562 7.84 8.26 4.74
C ARG A 562 7.56 8.90 3.39
N PHE A 563 8.63 9.25 2.68
CA PHE A 563 8.56 9.88 1.36
C PHE A 563 7.73 9.06 0.39
N LEU A 564 8.00 7.77 0.24
CA LEU A 564 7.27 6.90 -0.69
C LEU A 564 5.77 6.82 -0.37
N ARG A 565 5.42 6.73 0.91
CA ARG A 565 4.03 6.69 1.38
C ARG A 565 3.31 8.02 1.12
N GLU A 566 3.95 9.13 1.43
CA GLU A 566 3.36 10.48 1.28
C GLU A 566 3.28 10.88 -0.19
N ARG A 567 4.31 10.57 -0.98
CA ARG A 567 4.29 10.66 -2.44
C ARG A 567 3.15 9.85 -3.05
N ARG A 568 2.91 8.63 -2.55
CA ARG A 568 1.77 7.80 -2.99
C ARG A 568 0.43 8.43 -2.64
N ALA A 569 0.27 8.92 -1.41
CA ALA A 569 -0.96 9.62 -0.99
C ALA A 569 -1.23 10.87 -1.85
N TYR A 570 -0.17 11.60 -2.21
CA TYR A 570 -0.25 12.74 -3.11
C TYR A 570 -0.73 12.32 -4.51
N ALA A 571 -0.06 11.32 -5.10
CA ALA A 571 -0.41 10.80 -6.43
C ALA A 571 -1.84 10.26 -6.48
N MET A 572 -2.29 9.54 -5.44
CA MET A 572 -3.67 9.07 -5.34
C MET A 572 -4.67 10.22 -5.17
N GLY A 573 -4.30 11.28 -4.44
CA GLY A 573 -5.11 12.49 -4.33
C GLY A 573 -5.35 13.17 -5.68
N ALA A 574 -4.28 13.40 -6.43
CA ALA A 574 -4.33 13.96 -7.78
C ALA A 574 -5.09 13.04 -8.76
N ALA A 575 -4.76 11.76 -8.80
CA ALA A 575 -5.38 10.83 -9.74
C ALA A 575 -6.89 10.62 -9.49
N ARG A 576 -7.34 10.74 -8.23
CA ARG A 576 -8.75 10.56 -7.86
C ARG A 576 -9.55 11.87 -7.87
N SER A 577 -8.89 13.03 -7.84
CA SER A 577 -9.57 14.30 -8.03
C SER A 577 -10.00 14.50 -9.48
N GLY A 578 -9.18 14.04 -10.44
CA GLY A 578 -9.30 14.46 -11.83
C GLY A 578 -9.19 15.98 -11.88
N ASP A 579 -10.07 16.62 -12.67
CA ASP A 579 -10.10 18.08 -12.86
C ASP A 579 -10.69 18.85 -11.67
N ARG A 580 -11.17 18.14 -10.64
CA ARG A 580 -11.79 18.79 -9.48
C ARG A 580 -10.71 19.39 -8.57
N PRO A 581 -10.92 20.61 -8.04
CA PRO A 581 -10.05 21.16 -7.01
C PRO A 581 -9.89 20.21 -5.83
N TRP A 582 -8.65 19.95 -5.43
CA TRP A 582 -8.34 19.04 -4.34
C TRP A 582 -7.24 19.58 -3.43
N ARG A 583 -7.16 19.02 -2.23
CA ARG A 583 -6.20 19.46 -1.21
C ARG A 583 -4.90 18.68 -1.32
N ARG A 584 -3.85 19.34 -1.82
CA ARG A 584 -2.45 18.89 -1.81
C ARG A 584 -1.99 18.74 -0.35
N PHE A 585 -1.76 17.51 0.09
CA PHE A 585 -1.30 17.21 1.45
C PHE A 585 -0.49 15.90 1.50
N PRO A 586 0.79 15.94 1.89
CA PRO A 586 1.58 17.16 2.19
C PRO A 586 1.74 18.08 0.97
N PRO A 587 2.16 19.35 1.15
CA PRO A 587 2.50 20.25 0.05
C PRO A 587 3.51 19.62 -0.91
N ARG A 588 3.43 19.95 -2.20
CA ARG A 588 4.33 19.36 -3.21
C ARG A 588 5.77 19.82 -2.99
N GLU A 589 5.96 21.06 -2.60
CA GLU A 589 7.26 21.70 -2.37
C GLU A 589 8.00 20.97 -1.24
N GLU A 590 7.28 20.58 -0.19
CA GLU A 590 7.81 19.75 0.89
C GLU A 590 8.27 18.39 0.34
N LEU A 591 7.44 17.70 -0.43
CA LEU A 591 7.78 16.42 -1.06
C LEU A 591 8.96 16.53 -2.02
N ARG A 592 9.02 17.60 -2.82
CA ARG A 592 10.13 17.87 -3.75
C ARG A 592 11.43 18.10 -3.00
N SER A 593 11.39 18.88 -1.92
CA SER A 593 12.56 19.09 -1.06
C SER A 593 13.07 17.78 -0.45
N VAL A 594 12.17 16.88 -0.04
CA VAL A 594 12.53 15.54 0.47
C VAL A 594 13.12 14.69 -0.65
N ALA A 595 12.53 14.73 -1.85
CA ALA A 595 13.02 14.00 -3.02
C ALA A 595 14.44 14.42 -3.40
N GLN A 596 14.72 15.73 -3.44
CA GLN A 596 16.05 16.28 -3.73
C GLN A 596 17.07 15.88 -2.68
N ARG A 597 16.75 15.98 -1.38
CA ARG A 597 17.64 15.52 -0.30
C ARG A 597 17.93 14.01 -0.36
N LEU A 598 16.92 13.21 -0.71
CA LEU A 598 17.11 11.77 -0.94
C LEU A 598 17.98 11.54 -2.17
N GLU A 599 17.79 12.29 -3.24
CA GLU A 599 18.60 12.16 -4.45
C GLU A 599 20.08 12.49 -4.18
N GLU A 600 20.34 13.61 -3.53
CA GLU A 600 21.69 14.02 -3.09
C GLU A 600 22.34 12.98 -2.17
N SER A 601 21.60 12.43 -1.20
CA SER A 601 22.16 11.46 -0.24
C SER A 601 22.34 10.04 -0.80
N LEU A 602 21.46 9.62 -1.72
CA LEU A 602 21.50 8.27 -2.30
C LEU A 602 22.50 8.19 -3.47
N LEU A 603 22.59 9.25 -4.27
CA LEU A 603 23.43 9.33 -5.47
C LEU A 603 24.76 10.10 -5.24
N GLY A 604 24.83 10.99 -4.25
CA GLY A 604 26.08 11.68 -3.89
C GLY A 604 27.13 10.70 -3.36
N GLY A 605 28.28 10.62 -4.04
CA GLY A 605 29.34 9.65 -3.78
C GLY A 605 29.89 9.64 -2.34
N ALA A 606 30.06 8.42 -1.82
CA ALA A 606 30.99 7.99 -0.77
C ALA A 606 31.49 9.00 0.29
N ALA A 607 30.68 9.31 1.32
CA ALA A 607 31.21 9.84 2.57
C ALA A 607 30.33 9.53 3.79
N ALA A 608 30.46 8.31 4.34
CA ALA A 608 30.34 7.98 5.77
C ALA A 608 29.97 6.50 5.99
N VAL A 609 30.80 5.55 5.56
CA VAL A 609 30.62 4.14 5.96
C VAL A 609 31.46 3.76 7.20
N ALA A 610 32.38 4.61 7.66
CA ALA A 610 33.16 4.31 8.86
C ALA A 610 32.52 4.91 10.12
N ALA A 611 31.56 4.19 10.72
CA ALA A 611 31.19 4.42 12.12
C ALA A 611 30.25 3.35 12.72
N ALA A 612 29.38 2.71 11.93
CA ALA A 612 28.34 1.84 12.48
C ALA A 612 28.81 0.39 12.81
N ALA A 613 30.02 0.00 12.38
CA ALA A 613 30.56 -1.33 12.61
C ALA A 613 30.95 -1.62 14.09
N ALA A 614 31.06 -0.59 14.93
CA ALA A 614 31.51 -0.76 16.32
C ALA A 614 30.40 -1.16 17.31
N VAL A 615 29.11 -1.10 16.93
CA VAL A 615 27.99 -1.43 17.85
C VAL A 615 27.37 -2.81 17.57
N VAL A 616 27.52 -3.33 16.34
CA VAL A 616 27.00 -4.67 16.00
C VAL A 616 27.79 -5.78 16.70
N VAL A 617 29.05 -5.53 17.08
CA VAL A 617 29.87 -6.51 17.82
C VAL A 617 29.47 -6.57 19.32
N ALA A 618 28.86 -5.53 19.89
CA ALA A 618 28.43 -5.56 21.30
C ALA A 618 27.03 -6.19 21.50
N ALA A 619 26.14 -6.07 20.52
CA ALA A 619 24.79 -6.65 20.60
C ALA A 619 24.71 -8.09 20.09
N ALA A 620 25.64 -8.53 19.24
CA ALA A 620 25.69 -9.91 18.74
C ALA A 620 26.34 -10.90 19.72
N VAL A 621 27.01 -10.44 20.78
CA VAL A 621 27.69 -11.30 21.78
C VAL A 621 26.81 -11.63 23.00
N VAL A 622 25.62 -11.03 23.13
CA VAL A 622 24.69 -11.36 24.24
C VAL A 622 23.52 -12.27 23.79
N GLY A 623 23.36 -12.54 22.50
CA GLY A 623 22.23 -13.31 21.96
C GLY A 623 22.55 -14.70 21.38
N ALA A 624 23.82 -15.09 21.29
CA ALA A 624 24.22 -16.32 20.63
C ALA A 624 25.17 -17.15 21.51
N GLY A 625 24.62 -17.73 22.58
CA GLY A 625 25.20 -18.92 23.20
C GLY A 625 24.88 -20.15 22.36
N TRP A 626 25.57 -20.32 21.23
CA TRP A 626 25.61 -21.58 20.49
C TRP A 626 27.08 -22.03 20.41
N PRO A 627 27.46 -23.17 21.01
CA PRO A 627 28.85 -23.62 20.96
C PRO A 627 29.20 -24.19 19.57
N PRO A 628 30.48 -24.12 19.15
CA PRO A 628 30.92 -24.59 17.84
C PRO A 628 31.05 -26.11 17.81
N ALA A 629 30.66 -26.71 16.69
CA ALA A 629 30.91 -28.11 16.40
C ALA A 629 32.38 -28.33 15.98
N GLY A 630 33.03 -29.31 16.60
CA GLY A 630 34.28 -29.94 16.15
C GLY A 630 34.03 -31.42 15.77
N PRO A 631 34.91 -32.04 14.96
CA PRO A 631 34.56 -33.20 14.14
C PRO A 631 34.99 -34.56 14.73
N GLU A 632 34.43 -35.62 14.10
CA GLU A 632 34.79 -37.04 14.15
C GLU A 632 34.15 -37.95 15.23
N SER A 633 33.15 -38.72 14.77
CA SER A 633 33.24 -40.17 14.51
C SER A 633 32.04 -41.00 15.03
N ALA A 634 31.41 -41.68 14.08
CA ALA A 634 30.63 -42.92 14.15
C ALA A 634 29.71 -43.18 15.36
N LEU A 635 28.38 -43.19 15.11
CA LEU A 635 27.45 -44.33 15.29
C LEU A 635 25.96 -43.89 15.14
N GLY A 636 25.25 -44.49 14.18
CA GLY A 636 23.83 -44.89 14.23
C GLY A 636 22.71 -43.83 14.23
N PRO A 637 21.75 -43.88 13.26
CA PRO A 637 20.62 -42.94 13.20
C PRO A 637 19.43 -43.43 14.03
N GLY A 638 18.80 -42.55 14.81
CA GLY A 638 17.48 -42.81 15.37
C GLY A 638 17.20 -42.10 16.69
N ARG A 639 16.05 -41.40 16.73
CA ARG A 639 15.39 -40.83 17.93
C ARG A 639 16.01 -39.56 18.54
N ALA A 640 15.81 -38.42 17.88
CA ALA A 640 15.84 -37.11 18.57
C ALA A 640 14.96 -36.00 17.95
N ALA A 641 14.16 -36.30 16.91
CA ALA A 641 13.16 -35.37 16.36
C ALA A 641 11.72 -35.71 16.81
N ALA A 642 11.54 -36.77 17.60
CA ALA A 642 10.24 -37.24 18.06
C ALA A 642 9.82 -36.69 19.45
N GLY A 643 10.71 -35.99 20.16
CA GLY A 643 10.44 -35.50 21.52
C GLY A 643 9.48 -34.31 21.56
N TYR A 644 9.72 -33.29 20.74
CA TYR A 644 8.95 -32.03 20.78
C TYR A 644 7.61 -32.09 20.04
N ALA A 645 7.46 -32.98 19.05
CA ALA A 645 6.17 -33.22 18.38
C ALA A 645 5.25 -34.14 19.21
N ALA A 646 5.81 -35.14 19.90
CA ALA A 646 5.02 -36.06 20.73
C ALA A 646 4.57 -35.45 22.07
N GLU A 647 5.21 -34.39 22.54
CA GLU A 647 4.76 -33.66 23.74
C GLU A 647 3.66 -32.65 23.44
N ALA A 648 3.67 -32.03 22.25
CA ALA A 648 2.54 -31.23 21.76
C ALA A 648 1.30 -32.09 21.43
N VAL A 649 1.50 -33.32 20.93
CA VAL A 649 0.40 -34.28 20.69
C VAL A 649 -0.10 -34.90 21.99
N ARG A 650 0.77 -35.24 22.96
CA ARG A 650 0.32 -35.70 24.30
C ARG A 650 -0.37 -34.61 25.11
N HIS A 651 -0.08 -33.33 24.87
CA HIS A 651 -0.86 -32.24 25.45
C HIS A 651 -2.20 -32.02 24.74
N ALA A 652 -2.36 -32.46 23.49
CA ALA A 652 -3.63 -32.43 22.76
C ALA A 652 -4.54 -33.63 23.09
N ASP A 653 -3.98 -34.81 23.40
CA ASP A 653 -4.77 -35.99 23.78
C ASP A 653 -5.33 -35.89 25.21
N GLY A 654 -4.60 -35.26 26.14
CA GLY A 654 -5.07 -35.01 27.52
C GLY A 654 -6.14 -33.90 27.66
N TRP A 655 -6.55 -33.30 26.55
CA TRP A 655 -7.66 -32.33 26.47
C TRP A 655 -9.02 -33.03 26.36
N GLN A 656 -9.08 -34.22 25.75
CA GLN A 656 -10.32 -34.97 25.51
C GLN A 656 -10.94 -35.48 26.82
N ASP A 657 -10.13 -36.03 27.72
CA ASP A 657 -10.60 -36.58 29.00
C ASP A 657 -11.12 -35.47 29.95
N ARG A 658 -10.52 -34.27 29.89
CA ARG A 658 -10.95 -33.11 30.70
C ARG A 658 -12.14 -32.35 30.10
N ALA A 659 -12.31 -32.37 28.78
CA ALA A 659 -13.50 -31.83 28.12
C ALA A 659 -14.74 -32.71 28.37
N ALA A 660 -14.55 -34.04 28.42
CA ALA A 660 -15.62 -35.00 28.73
C ALA A 660 -16.05 -34.96 30.22
N GLU A 661 -15.12 -34.76 31.16
CA GLU A 661 -15.45 -34.56 32.59
C GLU A 661 -16.12 -33.20 32.87
N ALA A 662 -15.85 -32.17 32.06
CA ALA A 662 -16.47 -30.84 32.19
C ALA A 662 -17.89 -30.75 31.59
N ALA A 663 -18.34 -31.76 30.83
CA ALA A 663 -19.66 -31.80 30.19
C ALA A 663 -20.82 -32.14 31.15
N GLY A 664 -20.53 -32.43 32.42
CA GLY A 664 -21.52 -32.70 33.46
C GLY A 664 -22.06 -31.41 34.10
N ALA A 665 -23.16 -30.89 33.54
CA ALA A 665 -24.00 -29.78 34.02
C ALA A 665 -23.61 -28.36 33.56
N LEU A 666 -24.15 -27.95 32.40
CA LEU A 666 -24.24 -26.56 31.97
C LEU A 666 -25.72 -26.11 31.93
N PRO A 667 -26.08 -24.93 32.48
CA PRO A 667 -27.42 -24.37 32.36
C PRO A 667 -27.75 -23.91 30.92
N PRO A 668 -29.02 -23.93 30.50
CA PRO A 668 -29.45 -23.82 29.09
C PRO A 668 -29.44 -22.39 28.49
N THR A 669 -28.57 -21.49 28.94
CA THR A 669 -28.60 -20.08 28.50
C THR A 669 -27.21 -19.46 28.38
N ALA A 670 -26.33 -20.04 27.56
CA ALA A 670 -25.06 -19.38 27.20
C ALA A 670 -25.25 -18.45 25.98
N PRO A 671 -24.60 -17.27 25.94
CA PRO A 671 -24.72 -16.30 24.85
C PRO A 671 -23.77 -16.57 23.65
N ALA A 672 -23.95 -15.81 22.57
CA ALA A 672 -23.14 -15.80 21.32
C ALA A 672 -21.61 -15.69 21.52
N TYR A 673 -20.79 -16.08 20.52
CA TYR A 673 -19.33 -16.29 20.63
C TYR A 673 -18.52 -15.12 21.25
N ALA A 674 -18.76 -13.87 20.86
CA ALA A 674 -18.10 -12.72 21.49
C ALA A 674 -18.62 -12.47 22.91
N ALA A 675 -19.94 -12.60 23.11
CA ALA A 675 -20.56 -12.52 24.42
C ALA A 675 -20.13 -13.64 25.38
N GLU A 676 -19.90 -14.84 24.88
CA GLU A 676 -19.38 -15.99 25.59
C GLU A 676 -17.94 -15.76 26.02
N ALA A 677 -17.08 -15.29 25.10
CA ALA A 677 -15.71 -14.93 25.42
C ALA A 677 -15.64 -13.81 26.49
N VAL A 678 -16.51 -12.80 26.40
CA VAL A 678 -16.60 -11.74 27.41
C VAL A 678 -17.10 -12.27 28.75
N SER A 679 -18.14 -13.11 28.75
CA SER A 679 -18.68 -13.75 29.95
C SER A 679 -17.64 -14.62 30.65
N HIS A 680 -16.91 -15.44 29.88
CA HIS A 680 -15.81 -16.25 30.36
C HIS A 680 -14.71 -15.40 31.01
N GLY A 681 -14.31 -14.32 30.35
CA GLY A 681 -13.33 -13.37 30.90
C GLY A 681 -13.80 -12.70 32.20
N GLN A 682 -15.09 -12.35 32.30
CA GLN A 682 -15.69 -11.79 33.51
C GLN A 682 -15.70 -12.81 34.66
N GLY A 683 -16.10 -14.06 34.38
CA GLY A 683 -16.10 -15.15 35.35
C GLY A 683 -14.69 -15.46 35.87
N TRP A 684 -13.71 -15.55 34.97
CA TRP A 684 -12.30 -15.71 35.34
C TRP A 684 -11.82 -14.55 36.22
N TYR A 685 -12.09 -13.30 35.83
CA TYR A 685 -11.66 -12.12 36.57
C TYR A 685 -12.28 -12.07 37.99
N ALA A 686 -13.57 -12.40 38.12
CA ALA A 686 -14.27 -12.43 39.39
C ALA A 686 -13.74 -13.52 40.35
N ALA A 687 -13.17 -14.60 39.80
CA ALA A 687 -12.58 -15.70 40.56
C ALA A 687 -11.12 -15.43 41.00
N LEU A 688 -10.50 -14.32 40.58
CA LEU A 688 -9.10 -14.05 40.90
C LEU A 688 -8.89 -13.70 42.38
N PRO A 689 -7.81 -14.21 43.01
CA PRO A 689 -7.36 -13.71 44.31
C PRO A 689 -7.12 -12.20 44.27
N PRO A 690 -7.45 -11.44 45.33
CA PRO A 690 -7.24 -9.98 45.36
C PRO A 690 -5.79 -9.55 45.06
N ALA A 691 -4.80 -10.38 45.42
CA ALA A 691 -3.39 -10.13 45.15
C ALA A 691 -3.03 -10.20 43.65
N GLN A 692 -3.81 -10.91 42.83
CA GLN A 692 -3.58 -11.07 41.39
C GLN A 692 -4.24 -9.97 40.56
N VAL A 693 -5.28 -9.32 41.08
CA VAL A 693 -6.04 -8.27 40.38
C VAL A 693 -5.15 -7.10 39.90
N PRO A 694 -4.23 -6.53 40.71
CA PRO A 694 -3.33 -5.48 40.24
C PRO A 694 -2.43 -5.92 39.08
N TRP A 695 -2.00 -7.18 39.07
CA TRP A 695 -1.14 -7.73 38.00
C TRP A 695 -1.87 -7.86 36.68
N VAL A 696 -3.16 -8.24 36.70
CA VAL A 696 -4.00 -8.25 35.49
C VAL A 696 -4.15 -6.86 34.90
N TRP A 697 -4.43 -5.85 35.74
CA TRP A 697 -4.50 -4.46 35.27
C TRP A 697 -3.18 -3.94 34.73
N ALA A 698 -2.07 -4.22 35.43
CA ALA A 698 -0.74 -3.85 34.98
C ALA A 698 -0.40 -4.50 33.62
N TRP A 699 -0.77 -5.77 33.45
CA TRP A 699 -0.60 -6.50 32.18
C TRP A 699 -1.46 -5.93 31.05
N CYS A 700 -2.73 -5.63 31.29
CA CYS A 700 -3.62 -4.99 30.31
C CYS A 700 -3.05 -3.63 29.86
N VAL A 701 -2.63 -2.79 30.81
CA VAL A 701 -2.01 -1.49 30.55
C VAL A 701 -0.71 -1.67 29.76
N ALA A 702 0.09 -2.67 30.09
CA ALA A 702 1.33 -2.97 29.39
C ALA A 702 1.08 -3.38 27.93
N LEU A 703 0.18 -4.32 27.69
CA LEU A 703 -0.18 -4.80 26.35
C LEU A 703 -0.72 -3.65 25.47
N VAL A 704 -1.70 -2.90 25.98
CA VAL A 704 -2.28 -1.76 25.26
C VAL A 704 -1.24 -0.67 25.01
N SER A 705 -0.39 -0.36 26.00
CA SER A 705 0.66 0.65 25.85
C SER A 705 1.66 0.27 24.76
N LEU A 706 2.11 -0.99 24.74
CA LEU A 706 3.07 -1.49 23.75
C LEU A 706 2.49 -1.51 22.34
N LEU A 707 1.21 -1.83 22.18
CA LEU A 707 0.53 -1.77 20.89
C LEU A 707 0.24 -0.32 20.46
N ALA A 708 -0.07 0.59 21.38
CA ALA A 708 -0.37 1.98 21.06
C ALA A 708 0.88 2.81 20.72
N VAL A 709 2.04 2.42 21.27
CA VAL A 709 3.25 3.23 21.28
C VAL A 709 4.36 2.60 20.44
N GLY A 710 5.01 3.44 19.62
CA GLY A 710 6.30 3.07 19.03
C GLY A 710 6.23 2.32 17.70
N TRP A 711 5.10 2.27 17.01
CA TRP A 711 4.98 1.63 15.69
C TRP A 711 5.13 2.58 14.50
N SER A 712 5.59 3.82 14.72
CA SER A 712 5.77 4.83 13.68
C SER A 712 7.22 4.96 13.27
N VAL A 713 7.50 5.04 11.97
CA VAL A 713 8.86 5.27 11.45
C VAL A 713 9.50 6.52 12.11
N PRO A 714 10.67 6.41 12.78
CA PRO A 714 11.33 7.53 13.46
C PRO A 714 11.71 8.65 12.52
N HIS A 715 11.41 9.90 12.90
CA HIS A 715 11.71 11.08 12.08
C HIS A 715 13.20 11.36 12.00
N ALA A 716 13.92 11.06 13.08
CA ALA A 716 15.37 11.16 13.15
C ALA A 716 15.88 9.99 13.98
N TYR A 717 16.91 9.31 13.47
CA TYR A 717 17.67 8.35 14.23
C TYR A 717 18.87 9.03 14.91
N PRO A 718 19.34 8.51 16.06
CA PRO A 718 20.56 8.98 16.69
C PRO A 718 21.73 8.88 15.69
N ARG A 719 22.46 9.98 15.48
CA ARG A 719 23.72 9.96 14.72
C ARG A 719 24.86 9.65 15.67
N LEU A 720 25.71 8.67 15.34
CA LEU A 720 26.81 8.24 16.21
C LEU A 720 27.73 9.40 16.61
N ARG A 721 28.09 10.27 15.66
CA ARG A 721 28.91 11.48 15.94
C ARG A 721 28.29 12.39 17.00
N VAL A 722 26.97 12.46 17.08
CA VAL A 722 26.26 13.29 18.07
C VAL A 722 26.11 12.52 19.39
N PHE A 723 25.94 11.20 19.34
CA PHE A 723 25.95 10.34 20.55
C PHE A 723 27.28 10.46 21.30
N LEU A 724 28.41 10.40 20.59
CA LEU A 724 29.75 10.49 21.19
C LEU A 724 30.04 11.86 21.82
N ARG A 725 29.41 12.94 21.33
CA ARG A 725 29.58 14.30 21.86
C ARG A 725 28.65 14.60 23.03
N GLU A 726 27.45 14.04 23.03
CA GLU A 726 26.42 14.33 24.04
C GLU A 726 25.68 13.05 24.50
N PRO A 727 26.37 12.11 25.18
CA PRO A 727 25.81 10.79 25.50
C PRO A 727 24.56 10.88 26.38
N GLY A 728 24.54 11.76 27.39
CA GLY A 728 23.38 11.95 28.27
C GLY A 728 22.13 12.48 27.55
N ARG A 729 22.29 13.42 26.61
CA ARG A 729 21.16 13.93 25.78
C ARG A 729 20.72 12.92 24.72
N MET A 730 21.59 11.97 24.35
CA MET A 730 21.31 10.98 23.31
C MET A 730 20.79 9.65 23.84
N ALA A 731 21.06 9.28 25.10
CA ALA A 731 20.57 8.04 25.73
C ALA A 731 19.04 7.91 25.60
N GLY A 732 18.30 9.00 25.87
CA GLY A 732 16.85 9.02 25.70
C GLY A 732 16.36 8.93 24.25
N ARG A 733 17.15 9.43 23.30
CA ARG A 733 16.87 9.27 21.85
C ARG A 733 17.14 7.84 21.39
N VAL A 734 18.16 7.18 21.95
CA VAL A 734 18.46 5.76 21.72
C VAL A 734 17.32 4.90 22.28
N LEU A 735 16.96 5.05 23.57
CA LEU A 735 15.83 4.33 24.17
C LEU A 735 14.52 4.53 23.40
N GLY A 736 14.26 5.75 22.91
CA GLY A 736 13.09 6.05 22.09
C GLY A 736 13.13 5.48 20.66
N ALA A 737 14.33 5.38 20.06
CA ALA A 737 14.55 4.84 18.72
C ALA A 737 14.61 3.30 18.69
N PHE A 738 14.88 2.67 19.83
CA PHE A 738 14.89 1.23 20.02
C PHE A 738 13.75 0.74 20.92
N ALA A 739 12.74 1.57 21.21
CA ALA A 739 11.54 1.12 21.90
C ALA A 739 10.95 -0.12 21.19
N PRO A 740 10.27 -1.05 21.88
CA PRO A 740 9.89 -2.35 21.31
C PRO A 740 9.24 -2.30 19.91
N GLY A 741 8.26 -1.40 19.67
CA GLY A 741 7.63 -1.24 18.35
C GLY A 741 8.54 -0.66 17.25
N GLN A 742 9.72 -0.15 17.60
CA GLN A 742 10.74 0.40 16.70
C GLN A 742 11.83 -0.62 16.33
N VAL A 743 11.96 -1.69 17.12
CA VAL A 743 12.95 -2.75 16.90
C VAL A 743 12.90 -3.30 15.46
N PRO A 744 11.73 -3.57 14.84
CA PRO A 744 11.69 -4.03 13.46
C PRO A 744 12.30 -3.04 12.46
N TYR A 745 12.10 -1.73 12.67
CA TYR A 745 12.71 -0.71 11.81
C TYR A 745 14.21 -0.61 12.01
N ALA A 746 14.67 -0.76 13.25
CA ALA A 746 16.10 -0.82 13.58
C ALA A 746 16.76 -2.04 12.92
N ILE A 747 16.18 -3.23 13.06
CA ILE A 747 16.66 -4.47 12.43
C ILE A 747 16.75 -4.30 10.91
N ALA A 748 15.70 -3.77 10.27
CA ALA A 748 15.69 -3.57 8.82
C ALA A 748 16.81 -2.63 8.34
N GLY A 749 17.06 -1.52 9.03
CA GLY A 749 18.15 -0.63 8.64
C GLY A 749 19.53 -1.17 8.99
N LEU A 750 19.69 -1.91 10.09
CA LEU A 750 20.95 -2.60 10.43
C LEU A 750 21.28 -3.70 9.41
N ALA A 751 20.28 -4.51 9.02
CA ALA A 751 20.42 -5.47 7.93
C ALA A 751 20.77 -4.79 6.61
N GLY A 752 20.22 -3.59 6.37
CA GLY A 752 20.58 -2.72 5.25
C GLY A 752 22.07 -2.38 5.16
N LEU A 753 22.74 -2.18 6.29
CA LEU A 753 24.18 -1.89 6.33
C LEU A 753 25.05 -3.08 5.90
N LEU A 754 24.50 -4.30 5.98
CA LEU A 754 25.16 -5.53 5.51
C LEU A 754 25.02 -5.73 3.99
N LEU A 755 24.24 -4.88 3.31
CA LEU A 755 24.06 -4.99 1.86
C LEU A 755 25.35 -4.67 1.09
N PRO A 756 25.65 -5.42 0.02
CA PRO A 756 26.88 -5.22 -0.75
C PRO A 756 26.89 -3.85 -1.44
N ARG A 757 28.09 -3.31 -1.69
CA ARG A 757 28.28 -2.03 -2.42
C ARG A 757 27.63 -2.02 -3.81
N GLY A 758 27.48 -3.19 -4.42
CA GLY A 758 26.77 -3.35 -5.69
C GLY A 758 25.31 -2.87 -5.67
N VAL A 759 24.67 -2.79 -4.51
CA VAL A 759 23.29 -2.28 -4.36
C VAL A 759 23.18 -0.82 -4.81
N ASP A 760 24.23 0.00 -4.68
CA ASP A 760 24.20 1.38 -5.17
C ASP A 760 23.96 1.47 -6.67
N ARG A 761 24.35 0.44 -7.44
CA ARG A 761 24.15 0.39 -8.89
C ARG A 761 22.69 0.20 -9.30
N LEU A 762 21.80 -0.10 -8.34
CA LEU A 762 20.36 -0.18 -8.59
C LEU A 762 19.75 1.19 -8.90
N LEU A 763 20.36 2.28 -8.42
CA LEU A 763 19.98 3.64 -8.79
C LEU A 763 21.07 4.23 -9.68
N ARG A 764 20.70 4.62 -10.89
CA ARG A 764 21.60 5.30 -11.82
C ARG A 764 21.41 6.80 -11.70
N HIS A 765 22.49 7.55 -11.87
CA HIS A 765 22.40 8.99 -12.09
C HIS A 765 21.54 9.25 -13.32
N ARG A 766 20.76 10.33 -13.23
CA ARG A 766 19.93 10.84 -14.32
C ARG A 766 20.78 11.53 -15.37
#